data_AF-A0A924DMY4-F1
#
_entry.id   AF-A0A924DMY4-F1
#
_cell.length_a   1.000
_cell.length_b   1.000
_cell.length_c   1.000
_cell.angle_alpha   90.00
_cell.angle_beta   90.00
_cell.angle_gamma   90.00
#
_symmetry.space_group_name_H-M   'P 1'
#
loop_
_entity.id
_entity.type
_entity.pdbx_description
1 polymer ?
#
loop_
_entity_poly.entity_id
_entity_poly.type
_entity_poly.pdbx_seq_one_letter_code
_entity_poly.pdbx_strand_id
1 'polypeptide(L)'
;MNLLIIRSAELSTWGSCKVISPNLQATYKLLSDRFTLTWFDIPVKYVQQEIDSSSSHIIDLSLKIKNEKPDQIIFIDHLPNPAEILNNLSLVMELDQLPPLVFHIYGDFTYFSKDWLELTPKLINHPVKFVTASSSQKNLLSYFCEDSRVIEQFCFPVNSEEYYFDSEARIKLRKEMQISDQDIVILYSGRISLQKNVDVLLKEYLKLIKNSTQCIHLWIVGAFDDLGAPFMGVETNEGYLYSKFESILAGHPKDFINKIKFWGIQNKEKLREIKSAADQFISLSLYHDEDYGMSPAEALACGLPTLLTDWGGYSSFASKNWRCQLMPVSITEFGLQIKTSAIKEFLNTYLECYINDTDRKRWSNEFLSQFSIKENGLKLESILSTSFRVFKGFNWALAPFSQQYGKSSEHKTLNANTGPSDKNFYFQVYKNYISQDDAPDKESTYDTIQWMYDYIKNSEVELVTEARKSNRSYHHYLKPFSKNYYGPTNPALLFDGKITTKLIDKKIWTLRDGLVPVCLFFKEHLPNKFAGEIAIHKSLWFLVPDHWREKVLFYEIKNEVQFSKSQLPQKIFITGMLNSTLADPEEFDQDLVSLKEILGKENIEKMEILAFLPNKKANLWGSWEEENLLKFSHSLFRNIKNEVQFSEWQNIQSETNFSNSLYYEINRGYFIKDTFTKHFALSRGAGLLKSSVVEVPCELIKTHKLSLYHSINIYRPNFTKIPAYINPFDHEYFEYFKKLFESNTKNPKASTSWDSWFASYLKKYYKLYPPTIL
;
A
#
# COMPACT_ATOMS: atom_id res chain seq x y z
N MET A 1 15.29 -35.40 30.25
CA MET A 1 14.13 -34.69 29.66
C MET A 1 13.98 -35.15 28.22
N ASN A 2 12.81 -35.65 27.84
CA ASN A 2 12.42 -36.06 26.50
C ASN A 2 11.85 -34.86 25.74
N LEU A 3 12.53 -34.47 24.65
CA LEU A 3 12.12 -33.39 23.77
C LEU A 3 11.55 -33.99 22.50
N LEU A 4 10.27 -33.74 22.24
CA LEU A 4 9.65 -34.10 20.96
C LEU A 4 9.79 -32.92 20.00
N ILE A 5 10.56 -33.11 18.93
CA ILE A 5 10.87 -32.09 17.95
C ILE A 5 10.03 -32.34 16.69
N ILE A 6 9.15 -31.41 16.41
CA ILE A 6 8.28 -31.38 15.24
C ILE A 6 8.97 -30.57 14.14
N ARG A 7 9.10 -31.19 12.96
CA ARG A 7 9.68 -30.57 11.78
C ARG A 7 8.99 -31.05 10.51
N SER A 8 9.27 -30.35 9.42
CA SER A 8 8.85 -30.78 8.09
C SER A 8 9.66 -31.99 7.62
N ALA A 9 9.00 -32.97 7.01
CA ALA A 9 9.66 -34.10 6.36
C ALA A 9 10.37 -33.69 5.06
N GLU A 10 9.93 -32.59 4.44
CA GLU A 10 10.42 -32.13 3.14
C GLU A 10 11.11 -30.77 3.31
N LEU A 11 12.09 -30.47 2.47
CA LEU A 11 12.73 -29.16 2.50
C LEU A 11 11.73 -28.08 2.09
N SER A 12 11.73 -26.96 2.82
CA SER A 12 10.90 -25.81 2.49
C SER A 12 11.12 -25.35 1.05
N THR A 13 10.05 -24.91 0.39
CA THR A 13 10.14 -24.20 -0.89
C THR A 13 10.75 -22.81 -0.72
N TRP A 14 10.75 -22.25 0.49
CA TRP A 14 11.34 -20.96 0.81
C TRP A 14 12.86 -21.08 0.95
N GLY A 15 13.58 -20.28 0.16
CA GLY A 15 15.03 -20.40 0.00
C GLY A 15 15.84 -20.32 1.29
N SER A 16 15.49 -19.42 2.22
CA SER A 16 16.19 -19.26 3.50
C SER A 16 15.96 -20.45 4.45
N CYS A 17 14.74 -20.98 4.49
CA CYS A 17 14.39 -22.12 5.34
C CYS A 17 15.11 -23.42 4.91
N LYS A 18 15.58 -23.52 3.66
CA LYS A 18 16.47 -24.62 3.21
C LYS A 18 17.84 -24.62 3.93
N VAL A 19 18.24 -23.50 4.55
CA VAL A 19 19.48 -23.37 5.32
C VAL A 19 19.20 -23.35 6.82
N ILE A 20 18.20 -22.56 7.25
CA ILE A 20 17.90 -22.36 8.68
C ILE A 20 17.54 -23.69 9.35
N SER A 21 16.58 -24.42 8.78
CA SER A 21 16.01 -25.61 9.42
C SER A 21 17.02 -26.74 9.60
N PRO A 22 17.85 -27.10 8.58
CA PRO A 22 18.93 -28.07 8.78
C PRO A 22 19.96 -27.63 9.84
N ASN A 23 20.31 -26.34 9.91
CA ASN A 23 21.27 -25.85 10.91
C ASN A 23 20.67 -25.85 12.32
N LEU A 24 19.38 -25.53 12.47
CA LEU A 24 18.65 -25.70 13.74
C LEU A 24 18.63 -27.16 14.16
N GLN A 25 18.31 -28.08 13.25
CA GLN A 25 18.31 -29.51 13.54
C GLN A 25 19.70 -29.99 14.00
N ALA A 26 20.76 -29.55 13.32
CA ALA A 26 22.14 -29.84 13.72
C ALA A 26 22.44 -29.28 15.13
N THR A 27 21.93 -28.09 15.46
CA THR A 27 22.09 -27.50 16.79
C THR A 27 21.38 -28.32 17.88
N TYR A 28 20.15 -28.79 17.64
CA TYR A 28 19.46 -29.69 18.56
C TYR A 28 20.20 -31.02 18.73
N LYS A 29 20.74 -31.59 17.65
CA LYS A 29 21.51 -32.85 17.71
C LYS A 29 22.75 -32.75 18.61
N LEU A 30 23.35 -31.56 18.76
CA LEU A 30 24.46 -31.37 19.72
C LEU A 30 24.04 -31.56 21.18
N LEU A 31 22.73 -31.54 21.45
CA LEU A 31 22.18 -31.68 22.80
C LEU A 31 21.73 -33.12 23.10
N SER A 32 22.03 -34.11 22.25
CA SER A 32 21.63 -35.51 22.46
C SER A 32 22.22 -36.15 23.72
N ASP A 33 23.36 -35.65 24.19
CA ASP A 33 23.98 -36.11 25.44
C ASP A 33 23.29 -35.53 26.70
N ARG A 34 22.43 -34.51 26.52
CA ARG A 34 21.70 -33.81 27.61
C ARG A 34 20.22 -34.13 27.60
N PHE A 35 19.65 -34.32 26.42
CA PHE A 35 18.23 -34.54 26.21
C PHE A 35 17.99 -35.75 25.34
N THR A 36 16.95 -36.51 25.66
CA THR A 36 16.43 -37.52 24.75
C THR A 36 15.66 -36.80 23.65
N LEU A 37 16.07 -36.96 22.39
CA LEU A 37 15.46 -36.27 21.26
C LEU A 37 14.59 -37.24 20.46
N THR A 38 13.30 -36.93 20.36
CA THR A 38 12.34 -37.69 19.56
C THR A 38 11.92 -36.85 18.37
N TRP A 39 12.23 -37.29 17.15
CA TRP A 39 11.96 -36.53 15.92
C TRP A 39 10.64 -36.94 15.30
N PHE A 40 9.79 -35.96 14.99
CA PHE A 40 8.51 -36.15 14.32
C PHE A 40 8.51 -35.38 13.00
N ASP A 41 8.53 -36.14 11.90
CA ASP A 41 8.58 -35.63 10.53
C ASP A 41 7.16 -35.52 9.96
N ILE A 42 6.77 -34.32 9.53
CA ILE A 42 5.43 -34.06 8.97
C ILE A 42 5.54 -33.71 7.48
N PRO A 43 4.94 -34.51 6.57
CA PRO A 43 4.96 -34.20 5.14
C PRO A 43 4.21 -32.90 4.80
N VAL A 44 4.80 -32.04 3.98
CA VAL A 44 4.26 -30.72 3.55
C VAL A 44 3.04 -30.88 2.67
N LYS A 45 2.89 -32.02 1.99
CA LYS A 45 1.72 -32.35 1.16
C LYS A 45 0.39 -32.29 1.93
N TYR A 46 0.43 -32.49 3.26
CA TYR A 46 -0.73 -32.35 4.14
C TYR A 46 -1.07 -30.88 4.47
N VAL A 47 -0.16 -29.95 4.17
CA VAL A 47 -0.20 -28.53 4.58
C VAL A 47 -0.56 -27.59 3.42
N GLN A 48 -0.32 -28.00 2.17
CA GLN A 48 -0.48 -27.16 0.97
C GLN A 48 -1.64 -27.55 0.04
N GLN A 49 -2.39 -28.63 0.32
CA GLN A 49 -3.58 -29.02 -0.46
C GLN A 49 -4.83 -29.07 0.42
N GLU A 50 -6.00 -28.83 -0.20
CA GLU A 50 -7.35 -29.10 0.29
C GLU A 50 -7.59 -30.60 0.57
N ILE A 51 -6.65 -31.26 1.24
CA ILE A 51 -6.90 -32.57 1.82
C ILE A 51 -7.60 -32.27 3.13
N ASP A 52 -8.87 -32.66 3.16
CA ASP A 52 -9.78 -32.55 4.29
C ASP A 52 -9.04 -32.80 5.61
N SER A 53 -9.12 -31.85 6.54
CA SER A 53 -8.54 -31.90 7.89
C SER A 53 -9.12 -33.05 8.73
N SER A 54 -10.04 -33.83 8.16
CA SER A 54 -10.59 -35.11 8.61
C SER A 54 -9.68 -36.33 8.37
N SER A 55 -8.50 -36.15 7.75
CA SER A 55 -7.63 -37.27 7.39
C SER A 55 -7.06 -38.00 8.63
N SER A 56 -7.38 -39.28 8.75
CA SER A 56 -6.97 -40.21 9.84
C SER A 56 -5.50 -40.10 10.25
N HIS A 57 -4.62 -39.67 9.34
CA HIS A 57 -3.18 -39.54 9.55
C HIS A 57 -2.79 -38.44 10.56
N ILE A 58 -3.49 -37.29 10.61
CA ILE A 58 -3.17 -36.24 11.58
C ILE A 58 -3.64 -36.65 12.99
N ILE A 59 -4.73 -37.41 13.07
CA ILE A 59 -5.18 -38.03 14.33
C ILE A 59 -4.17 -39.10 14.78
N ASP A 60 -3.70 -39.96 13.87
CA ASP A 60 -2.65 -40.95 14.16
C ASP A 60 -1.35 -40.27 14.64
N LEU A 61 -0.96 -39.15 14.04
CA LEU A 61 0.17 -38.34 14.48
C LEU A 61 -0.05 -37.81 15.90
N SER A 62 -1.24 -37.28 16.17
CA SER A 62 -1.61 -36.75 17.48
C SER A 62 -1.60 -37.85 18.56
N LEU A 63 -2.06 -39.07 18.22
CA LEU A 63 -1.99 -40.25 19.08
C LEU A 63 -0.55 -40.69 19.34
N LYS A 64 0.32 -40.66 18.32
CA LYS A 64 1.75 -40.92 18.48
C LYS A 64 2.39 -39.93 19.44
N ILE A 65 2.18 -38.62 19.24
CA ILE A 65 2.68 -37.57 20.15
C ILE A 65 2.21 -37.82 21.59
N LYS A 66 0.93 -38.18 21.78
CA LYS A 66 0.38 -38.52 23.10
C LYS A 66 1.08 -39.74 23.72
N ASN A 67 1.37 -40.76 22.93
CA ASN A 67 1.99 -42.00 23.41
C ASN A 67 3.47 -41.82 23.79
N GLU A 68 4.19 -40.91 23.13
CA GLU A 68 5.59 -40.59 23.44
C GLU A 68 5.78 -39.91 24.80
N LYS A 69 4.72 -39.28 25.36
CA LYS A 69 4.72 -38.56 26.65
C LYS A 69 5.95 -37.63 26.81
N PRO A 70 6.15 -36.68 25.89
CA PRO A 70 7.33 -35.83 25.95
C PRO A 70 7.24 -34.83 27.11
N ASP A 71 8.40 -34.42 27.64
CA ASP A 71 8.48 -33.37 28.65
C ASP A 71 8.29 -31.98 28.03
N GLN A 72 8.60 -31.81 26.73
CA GLN A 72 8.36 -30.59 25.94
C GLN A 72 8.08 -30.94 24.48
N ILE A 73 7.23 -30.15 23.82
CA ILE A 73 7.00 -30.22 22.37
C ILE A 73 7.60 -28.97 21.71
N ILE A 74 8.41 -29.17 20.68
CA ILE A 74 9.20 -28.12 20.05
C ILE A 74 8.90 -28.08 18.55
N PHE A 75 8.46 -26.93 18.07
CA PHE A 75 8.26 -26.66 16.65
C PHE A 75 9.48 -25.90 16.13
N ILE A 76 10.26 -26.52 15.25
CA ILE A 76 11.50 -25.93 14.71
C ILE A 76 11.38 -25.47 13.25
N ASP A 77 10.25 -25.74 12.60
CA ASP A 77 9.97 -25.34 11.22
C ASP A 77 8.78 -24.38 11.16
N HIS A 78 8.79 -23.54 10.13
CA HIS A 78 7.68 -22.63 9.81
C HIS A 78 6.42 -23.35 9.26
N LEU A 79 6.59 -24.55 8.68
CA LEU A 79 5.51 -25.39 8.16
C LEU A 79 5.72 -26.85 8.57
N PRO A 80 4.67 -27.61 8.92
CA PRO A 80 3.27 -27.17 9.13
C PRO A 80 3.14 -26.08 10.19
N ASN A 81 2.14 -25.21 10.03
CA ASN A 81 1.86 -24.20 11.04
C ASN A 81 1.44 -24.91 12.34
N PRO A 82 1.94 -24.51 13.53
CA PRO A 82 1.62 -25.18 14.79
C PRO A 82 0.12 -25.27 15.09
N ALA A 83 -0.69 -24.32 14.60
CA ALA A 83 -2.14 -24.34 14.77
C ALA A 83 -2.78 -25.61 14.22
N GLU A 84 -2.31 -26.12 13.08
CA GLU A 84 -2.85 -27.33 12.44
C GLU A 84 -2.70 -28.56 13.34
N ILE A 85 -1.54 -28.72 13.96
CA ILE A 85 -1.22 -29.87 14.82
C ILE A 85 -1.91 -29.74 16.17
N LEU A 86 -1.84 -28.56 16.80
CA LEU A 86 -2.43 -28.32 18.11
C LEU A 86 -3.96 -28.41 18.06
N ASN A 87 -4.57 -28.04 16.94
CA ASN A 87 -6.00 -28.22 16.75
C ASN A 87 -6.43 -29.69 16.80
N ASN A 88 -5.63 -30.58 16.25
CA ASN A 88 -5.92 -32.02 16.24
C ASN A 88 -5.49 -32.71 17.53
N LEU A 89 -4.39 -32.28 18.16
CA LEU A 89 -3.98 -32.77 19.48
C LEU A 89 -5.09 -32.61 20.52
N SER A 90 -5.83 -31.50 20.47
CA SER A 90 -6.98 -31.26 21.37
C SER A 90 -8.14 -32.25 21.21
N LEU A 91 -8.16 -33.06 20.14
CA LEU A 91 -9.16 -34.12 19.95
C LEU A 91 -8.80 -35.42 20.68
N VAL A 92 -7.52 -35.63 21.00
CA VAL A 92 -7.00 -36.88 21.58
C VAL A 92 -6.34 -36.68 22.95
N MET A 93 -6.05 -35.45 23.34
CA MET A 93 -5.38 -35.07 24.58
C MET A 93 -6.07 -33.85 25.19
N GLU A 94 -6.35 -33.93 26.50
CA GLU A 94 -6.87 -32.79 27.26
C GLU A 94 -5.80 -31.70 27.41
N LEU A 95 -6.20 -30.43 27.48
CA LEU A 95 -5.26 -29.30 27.54
C LEU A 95 -4.37 -29.33 28.78
N ASP A 96 -4.84 -29.87 29.91
CA ASP A 96 -4.06 -30.03 31.14
C ASP A 96 -2.97 -31.11 31.04
N GLN A 97 -3.08 -32.02 30.07
CA GLN A 97 -2.09 -33.05 29.76
C GLN A 97 -1.07 -32.59 28.73
N LEU A 98 -1.28 -31.43 28.10
CA LEU A 98 -0.39 -30.92 27.05
C LEU A 98 0.96 -30.52 27.66
N PRO A 99 2.10 -31.01 27.13
CA PRO A 99 3.41 -30.58 27.60
C PRO A 99 3.69 -29.10 27.29
N PRO A 100 4.63 -28.46 27.97
CA PRO A 100 5.14 -27.15 27.59
C PRO A 100 5.54 -27.07 26.12
N LEU A 101 5.23 -25.94 25.48
CA LEU A 101 5.42 -25.75 24.04
C LEU A 101 6.53 -24.74 23.74
N VAL A 102 7.37 -25.04 22.76
CA VAL A 102 8.41 -24.14 22.26
C VAL A 102 8.18 -23.91 20.77
N PHE A 103 8.06 -22.66 20.34
CA PHE A 103 7.86 -22.28 18.94
C PHE A 103 9.05 -21.48 18.42
N HIS A 104 9.79 -21.99 17.44
CA HIS A 104 10.73 -21.17 16.67
C HIS A 104 9.97 -20.31 15.69
N ILE A 105 10.12 -18.99 15.80
CA ILE A 105 9.35 -18.01 15.05
C ILE A 105 10.15 -17.53 13.85
N TYR A 106 9.51 -17.62 12.69
CA TYR A 106 10.05 -17.22 11.40
C TYR A 106 9.42 -15.90 10.94
N GLY A 107 9.96 -15.32 9.86
CA GLY A 107 9.41 -14.12 9.25
C GLY A 107 7.91 -14.20 8.93
N ASP A 108 7.37 -15.39 8.66
CA ASP A 108 5.96 -15.60 8.33
C ASP A 108 4.97 -15.52 9.49
N PHE A 109 5.42 -15.19 10.70
CA PHE A 109 4.53 -14.89 11.82
C PHE A 109 3.45 -13.86 11.44
N THR A 110 3.84 -12.80 10.72
CA THR A 110 2.91 -11.75 10.28
C THR A 110 1.90 -12.29 9.26
N TYR A 111 2.36 -13.11 8.33
CA TYR A 111 1.54 -13.77 7.30
C TYR A 111 0.52 -14.75 7.90
N PHE A 112 0.93 -15.53 8.90
CA PHE A 112 0.08 -16.48 9.65
C PHE A 112 -0.54 -15.87 10.92
N SER A 113 -0.61 -14.55 11.03
CA SER A 113 -1.15 -13.86 12.22
C SER A 113 -2.59 -14.26 12.56
N LYS A 114 -3.38 -14.67 11.56
CA LYS A 114 -4.74 -15.20 11.76
C LYS A 114 -4.72 -16.56 12.45
N ASP A 115 -3.89 -17.50 11.99
CA ASP A 115 -3.75 -18.83 12.58
C ASP A 115 -3.25 -18.73 14.04
N TRP A 116 -2.31 -17.82 14.30
CA TRP A 116 -1.85 -17.51 15.67
C TRP A 116 -2.97 -16.96 16.54
N LEU A 117 -3.80 -16.06 16.00
CA LEU A 117 -4.95 -15.51 16.72
C LEU A 117 -5.98 -16.60 17.04
N GLU A 118 -6.30 -17.48 16.09
CA GLU A 118 -7.23 -18.60 16.27
C GLU A 118 -6.73 -19.64 17.29
N LEU A 119 -5.41 -19.81 17.39
CA LEU A 119 -4.77 -20.70 18.36
C LEU A 119 -4.78 -20.14 19.80
N THR A 120 -4.94 -18.83 19.99
CA THR A 120 -4.88 -18.14 21.29
C THR A 120 -5.71 -18.80 22.39
N PRO A 121 -7.00 -19.17 22.19
CA PRO A 121 -7.82 -19.75 23.25
C PRO A 121 -7.28 -21.08 23.78
N LYS A 122 -6.49 -21.80 22.99
CA LYS A 122 -5.88 -23.09 23.38
C LYS A 122 -4.57 -22.91 24.13
N LEU A 123 -3.89 -21.79 23.93
CA LEU A 123 -2.60 -21.50 24.53
C LEU A 123 -2.70 -20.63 25.78
N ILE A 124 -3.81 -19.92 26.00
CA ILE A 124 -3.99 -19.11 27.20
C ILE A 124 -3.83 -19.97 28.46
N ASN A 125 -3.05 -19.46 29.40
CA ASN A 125 -2.62 -20.13 30.64
C ASN A 125 -1.73 -21.37 30.44
N HIS A 126 -1.35 -21.69 29.21
CA HIS A 126 -0.44 -22.80 28.91
C HIS A 126 1.04 -22.38 29.03
N PRO A 127 1.95 -23.23 29.51
CA PRO A 127 3.38 -22.94 29.49
C PRO A 127 3.93 -22.89 28.06
N VAL A 128 4.39 -21.72 27.61
CA VAL A 128 4.88 -21.50 26.24
C VAL A 128 6.20 -20.72 26.25
N LYS A 129 7.06 -21.03 25.27
CA LYS A 129 8.17 -20.18 24.84
C LYS A 129 8.09 -19.89 23.35
N PHE A 130 8.16 -18.62 22.98
CA PHE A 130 8.38 -18.19 21.61
C PHE A 130 9.85 -17.86 21.44
N VAL A 131 10.51 -18.47 20.46
CA VAL A 131 11.95 -18.33 20.22
C VAL A 131 12.12 -17.53 18.94
N THR A 132 12.68 -16.32 19.06
CA THR A 132 12.84 -15.36 17.97
C THR A 132 14.31 -15.23 17.55
N ALA A 133 14.55 -15.01 16.26
CA ALA A 133 15.88 -15.00 15.65
C ALA A 133 16.69 -13.73 15.91
N SER A 134 16.03 -12.62 16.26
CA SER A 134 16.67 -11.33 16.49
C SER A 134 15.96 -10.51 17.55
N SER A 135 16.65 -9.49 18.07
CA SER A 135 16.03 -8.54 19.00
C SER A 135 14.89 -7.75 18.35
N SER A 136 14.99 -7.44 17.06
CA SER A 136 13.93 -6.72 16.35
C SER A 136 12.70 -7.60 16.10
N GLN A 137 12.87 -8.89 15.78
CA GLN A 137 11.76 -9.84 15.72
C GLN A 137 11.13 -10.08 17.11
N LYS A 138 11.95 -10.14 18.17
CA LYS A 138 11.46 -10.16 19.55
C LYS A 138 10.61 -8.93 19.86
N ASN A 139 11.03 -7.74 19.46
CA ASN A 139 10.27 -6.52 19.66
C ASN A 139 8.96 -6.51 18.87
N LEU A 140 8.97 -7.01 17.63
CA LEU A 140 7.77 -7.19 16.82
C LEU A 140 6.77 -8.11 17.53
N LEU A 141 7.21 -9.30 17.96
CA LEU A 141 6.33 -10.25 18.63
C LEU A 141 5.85 -9.71 19.98
N SER A 142 6.72 -9.02 20.72
CA SER A 142 6.37 -8.35 21.99
C SER A 142 5.27 -7.31 21.82
N TYR A 143 5.22 -6.62 20.67
CA TYR A 143 4.15 -5.68 20.36
C TYR A 143 2.77 -6.36 20.28
N PHE A 144 2.72 -7.63 19.90
CA PHE A 144 1.48 -8.41 19.79
C PHE A 144 1.14 -9.26 21.02
N CYS A 145 2.07 -9.46 21.97
CA CYS A 145 1.83 -10.30 23.15
C CYS A 145 1.37 -9.48 24.37
N GLU A 146 0.55 -10.09 25.23
CA GLU A 146 0.18 -9.51 26.55
C GLU A 146 1.33 -9.57 27.57
N ASP A 147 2.24 -10.53 27.41
CA ASP A 147 3.39 -10.72 28.30
C ASP A 147 4.62 -11.14 27.48
N SER A 148 5.57 -10.24 27.27
CA SER A 148 6.76 -10.52 26.44
C SER A 148 7.78 -11.46 27.11
N ARG A 149 7.58 -11.84 28.38
CA ARG A 149 8.49 -12.75 29.11
C ARG A 149 8.41 -14.20 28.65
N VAL A 150 7.43 -14.55 27.81
CA VAL A 150 7.38 -15.84 27.11
C VAL A 150 8.32 -15.86 25.89
N ILE A 151 8.94 -14.73 25.52
CA ILE A 151 9.71 -14.58 24.30
C ILE A 151 11.22 -14.64 24.61
N GLU A 152 11.86 -15.66 24.10
CA GLU A 152 13.30 -15.88 24.14
C GLU A 152 13.95 -15.47 22.80
N GLN A 153 15.23 -15.09 22.85
CA GLN A 153 16.00 -14.76 21.66
C GLN A 153 17.06 -15.83 21.40
N PHE A 154 17.10 -16.33 20.18
CA PHE A 154 18.02 -17.35 19.71
C PHE A 154 18.29 -17.13 18.22
N CYS A 155 19.50 -16.71 17.86
CA CYS A 155 19.84 -16.43 16.46
C CYS A 155 19.83 -17.69 15.59
N PHE A 156 19.50 -17.53 14.30
CA PHE A 156 19.62 -18.65 13.38
C PHE A 156 21.08 -19.08 13.20
N PRO A 157 21.37 -20.39 13.33
CA PRO A 157 22.74 -20.89 13.32
C PRO A 157 23.34 -20.94 11.91
N VAL A 158 24.64 -20.64 11.81
CA VAL A 158 25.45 -20.80 10.59
C VAL A 158 26.35 -22.03 10.71
N ASN A 159 26.45 -22.82 9.63
CA ASN A 159 27.37 -23.94 9.59
C ASN A 159 28.80 -23.45 9.30
N SER A 160 29.69 -23.56 10.28
CA SER A 160 31.10 -23.16 10.19
C SER A 160 31.94 -24.02 9.23
N GLU A 161 31.45 -25.21 8.84
CA GLU A 161 32.10 -26.05 7.83
C GLU A 161 31.72 -25.61 6.41
N GLU A 162 30.55 -24.96 6.25
CA GLU A 162 30.09 -24.46 4.95
C GLU A 162 30.55 -23.03 4.69
N TYR A 163 30.58 -22.19 5.74
CA TYR A 163 30.94 -20.78 5.64
C TYR A 163 32.04 -20.43 6.63
N TYR A 164 33.22 -20.15 6.08
CA TYR A 164 34.43 -19.70 6.75
C TYR A 164 35.27 -18.92 5.74
N PHE A 165 36.19 -18.08 6.23
CA PHE A 165 37.12 -17.38 5.34
C PHE A 165 38.16 -18.36 4.76
N ASP A 166 38.18 -18.48 3.44
CA ASP A 166 39.04 -19.38 2.68
C ASP A 166 40.02 -18.57 1.80
N SER A 167 41.26 -18.39 2.28
CA SER A 167 42.29 -17.61 1.59
C SER A 167 42.71 -18.23 0.25
N GLU A 168 42.74 -19.56 0.17
CA GLU A 168 43.11 -20.26 -1.07
C GLU A 168 42.02 -20.06 -2.14
N ALA A 169 40.75 -20.19 -1.74
CA ALA A 169 39.62 -19.90 -2.61
C ALA A 169 39.61 -18.43 -3.07
N ARG A 170 39.92 -17.49 -2.18
CA ARG A 170 40.07 -16.06 -2.51
C ARG A 170 41.10 -15.86 -3.62
N ILE A 171 42.33 -16.36 -3.43
CA ILE A 171 43.42 -16.20 -4.40
C ILE A 171 43.03 -16.84 -5.75
N LYS A 172 42.51 -18.06 -5.71
CA LYS A 172 42.11 -18.81 -6.89
C LYS A 172 41.04 -18.07 -7.69
N LEU A 173 39.94 -17.68 -7.03
CA LEU A 173 38.81 -17.05 -7.72
C LEU A 173 39.15 -15.65 -8.24
N ARG A 174 39.93 -14.85 -7.48
CA ARG A 174 40.38 -13.53 -7.97
C ARG A 174 41.28 -13.66 -9.19
N LYS A 175 42.18 -14.66 -9.22
CA LYS A 175 43.00 -14.97 -10.41
C LYS A 175 42.13 -15.39 -11.61
N GLU A 176 41.16 -16.28 -11.41
CA GLU A 176 40.22 -16.71 -12.46
C GLU A 176 39.42 -15.53 -13.04
N MET A 177 39.02 -14.59 -12.18
CA MET A 177 38.23 -13.42 -12.53
C MET A 177 39.08 -12.21 -12.95
N GLN A 178 40.40 -12.35 -13.02
CA GLN A 178 41.34 -11.27 -13.36
C GLN A 178 41.22 -10.03 -12.45
N ILE A 179 40.93 -10.26 -11.17
CA ILE A 179 40.82 -9.22 -10.14
C ILE A 179 42.18 -9.08 -9.47
N SER A 180 42.76 -7.87 -9.52
CA SER A 180 44.06 -7.59 -8.87
C SER A 180 43.91 -7.56 -7.35
N ASP A 181 44.99 -7.73 -6.58
CA ASP A 181 44.93 -7.61 -5.11
C ASP A 181 44.55 -6.20 -4.62
N GLN A 182 44.72 -5.18 -5.48
CA GLN A 182 44.34 -3.80 -5.18
C GLN A 182 42.88 -3.51 -5.53
N ASP A 183 42.27 -4.29 -6.43
CA ASP A 183 40.88 -4.09 -6.82
C ASP A 183 39.94 -4.35 -5.63
N ILE A 184 38.83 -3.61 -5.56
CA ILE A 184 37.82 -3.79 -4.52
C ILE A 184 36.63 -4.53 -5.12
N VAL A 185 36.12 -5.54 -4.43
CA VAL A 185 34.91 -6.27 -4.81
C VAL A 185 33.82 -6.05 -3.77
N ILE A 186 32.77 -5.33 -4.16
CA ILE A 186 31.53 -5.19 -3.39
C ILE A 186 30.60 -6.34 -3.74
N LEU A 187 30.09 -7.07 -2.74
CA LEU A 187 29.23 -8.22 -2.92
C LEU A 187 27.83 -7.96 -2.38
N TYR A 188 26.82 -8.32 -3.16
CA TYR A 188 25.48 -8.63 -2.69
C TYR A 188 25.19 -10.12 -2.95
N SER A 189 24.63 -10.81 -1.94
CA SER A 189 24.03 -12.13 -2.14
C SER A 189 22.64 -12.22 -1.53
N GLY A 190 21.69 -12.77 -2.27
CA GLY A 190 20.30 -12.91 -1.84
C GLY A 190 19.33 -12.84 -3.02
N ARG A 191 18.03 -12.97 -2.75
CA ARG A 191 17.01 -12.77 -3.79
C ARG A 191 17.13 -11.36 -4.36
N ILE A 192 17.06 -11.22 -5.67
CA ILE A 192 17.05 -9.92 -6.33
C ILE A 192 15.58 -9.54 -6.47
N SER A 193 15.04 -8.81 -5.49
CA SER A 193 13.66 -8.35 -5.46
C SER A 193 13.58 -6.86 -5.10
N LEU A 194 12.41 -6.25 -5.34
CA LEU A 194 12.21 -4.82 -5.06
C LEU A 194 12.46 -4.47 -3.59
N GLN A 195 12.02 -5.33 -2.68
CA GLN A 195 12.20 -5.15 -1.23
C GLN A 195 13.65 -5.31 -0.77
N LYS A 196 14.52 -5.91 -1.59
CA LYS A 196 15.96 -6.01 -1.31
C LYS A 196 16.76 -4.80 -1.80
N ASN A 197 16.11 -3.89 -2.53
CA ASN A 197 16.69 -2.63 -3.05
C ASN A 197 18.01 -2.82 -3.80
N VAL A 198 18.17 -3.95 -4.51
CA VAL A 198 19.40 -4.26 -5.25
C VAL A 198 19.58 -3.31 -6.45
N ASP A 199 18.49 -2.78 -6.99
CA ASP A 199 18.50 -1.71 -7.99
C ASP A 199 19.04 -0.39 -7.42
N VAL A 200 18.74 -0.07 -6.16
CA VAL A 200 19.31 1.08 -5.46
C VAL A 200 20.80 0.88 -5.28
N LEU A 201 21.23 -0.30 -4.82
CA LEU A 201 22.65 -0.65 -4.72
C LEU A 201 23.37 -0.49 -6.07
N LEU A 202 22.77 -0.98 -7.16
CA LEU A 202 23.33 -0.86 -8.50
C LEU A 202 23.50 0.61 -8.91
N LYS A 203 22.50 1.46 -8.70
CA LYS A 203 22.57 2.89 -9.00
C LYS A 203 23.67 3.59 -8.20
N GLU A 204 23.73 3.34 -6.90
CA GLU A 204 24.71 3.97 -6.02
C GLU A 204 26.13 3.49 -6.33
N TYR A 205 26.32 2.21 -6.68
CA TYR A 205 27.58 1.69 -7.19
C TYR A 205 28.01 2.39 -8.49
N LEU A 206 27.10 2.58 -9.46
CA LEU A 206 27.42 3.27 -10.71
C LEU A 206 27.82 4.74 -10.48
N LYS A 207 27.21 5.42 -9.51
CA LYS A 207 27.62 6.77 -9.06
C LYS A 207 29.01 6.76 -8.39
N LEU A 208 29.29 5.72 -7.60
CA LEU A 208 30.55 5.56 -6.88
C LEU A 208 31.73 5.39 -7.83
N ILE A 209 31.64 4.44 -8.78
CA ILE A 209 32.74 4.14 -9.71
C ILE A 209 33.01 5.29 -10.68
N LYS A 210 32.00 6.10 -11.00
CA LYS A 210 32.17 7.28 -11.86
C LYS A 210 33.15 8.30 -11.27
N ASN A 211 33.21 8.38 -9.95
CA ASN A 211 34.02 9.36 -9.22
C ASN A 211 35.20 8.74 -8.48
N SER A 212 35.48 7.45 -8.71
CA SER A 212 36.52 6.70 -8.01
C SER A 212 37.75 6.54 -8.88
N THR A 213 38.94 6.77 -8.29
CA THR A 213 40.22 6.37 -8.88
C THR A 213 40.53 4.89 -8.62
N GLN A 214 39.88 4.28 -7.63
CA GLN A 214 40.00 2.86 -7.30
C GLN A 214 39.24 1.99 -8.32
N CYS A 215 39.83 0.86 -8.70
CA CYS A 215 39.11 -0.17 -9.47
C CYS A 215 38.17 -0.93 -8.54
N ILE A 216 36.87 -0.72 -8.70
CA ILE A 216 35.82 -1.34 -7.88
C ILE A 216 34.93 -2.19 -8.79
N HIS A 217 34.66 -3.41 -8.37
CA HIS A 217 33.77 -4.38 -9.00
C HIS A 217 32.53 -4.58 -8.13
N LEU A 218 31.39 -4.88 -8.77
CA LEU A 218 30.14 -5.25 -8.09
C LEU A 218 29.76 -6.68 -8.48
N TRP A 219 29.69 -7.56 -7.49
CA TRP A 219 29.22 -8.93 -7.66
C TRP A 219 27.83 -9.09 -7.05
N ILE A 220 26.90 -9.64 -7.84
CA ILE A 220 25.51 -9.88 -7.45
C ILE A 220 25.23 -11.38 -7.61
N VAL A 221 24.88 -12.03 -6.51
CA VAL A 221 24.59 -13.47 -6.45
C VAL A 221 23.14 -13.69 -6.02
N GLY A 222 22.40 -14.46 -6.79
CA GLY A 222 21.00 -14.77 -6.53
C GLY A 222 20.13 -14.73 -7.80
N ALA A 223 18.87 -15.14 -7.65
CA ALA A 223 17.89 -15.07 -8.73
C ALA A 223 17.06 -13.79 -8.64
N PHE A 224 16.64 -13.30 -9.81
CA PHE A 224 15.54 -12.35 -9.92
C PHE A 224 14.26 -12.98 -9.35
N ASP A 225 13.54 -12.15 -8.62
CA ASP A 225 12.28 -12.47 -7.97
C ASP A 225 11.35 -11.28 -8.18
N ASP A 226 10.16 -11.55 -8.73
CA ASP A 226 9.14 -10.54 -9.03
C ASP A 226 8.20 -10.29 -7.85
N LEU A 227 8.60 -10.66 -6.63
CA LEU A 227 7.96 -10.19 -5.42
C LEU A 227 8.06 -8.66 -5.31
N GLY A 228 6.88 -8.03 -5.41
CA GLY A 228 6.68 -6.62 -5.11
C GLY A 228 6.78 -6.30 -3.62
N ALA A 229 6.15 -5.22 -3.19
CA ALA A 229 5.97 -4.86 -1.79
C ALA A 229 4.48 -4.84 -1.42
N PRO A 230 3.83 -6.01 -1.23
CA PRO A 230 2.39 -6.10 -1.04
C PRO A 230 1.88 -5.26 0.15
N PHE A 231 2.62 -5.20 1.26
CA PHE A 231 2.31 -4.32 2.41
C PHE A 231 2.14 -2.85 2.06
N MET A 232 2.86 -2.40 1.03
CA MET A 232 2.82 -1.04 0.51
C MET A 232 1.89 -0.91 -0.70
N GLY A 233 1.15 -1.97 -1.07
CA GLY A 233 0.29 -2.01 -2.25
C GLY A 233 1.05 -2.02 -3.56
N VAL A 234 2.32 -2.42 -3.54
CA VAL A 234 3.15 -2.50 -4.73
C VAL A 234 3.15 -3.94 -5.22
N GLU A 235 2.48 -4.18 -6.33
CA GLU A 235 2.61 -5.42 -7.11
C GLU A 235 3.49 -5.15 -8.33
N THR A 236 4.22 -6.16 -8.77
CA THR A 236 5.14 -6.08 -9.91
C THR A 236 4.79 -7.17 -10.93
N ASN A 237 4.91 -6.83 -12.22
CA ASN A 237 4.78 -7.80 -13.29
C ASN A 237 6.04 -8.67 -13.36
N GLU A 238 5.91 -9.86 -13.94
CA GLU A 238 7.04 -10.75 -14.23
C GLU A 238 8.12 -10.02 -15.05
N GLY A 239 9.39 -10.23 -14.67
CA GLY A 239 10.55 -9.61 -15.33
C GLY A 239 10.75 -8.12 -15.05
N TYR A 240 9.91 -7.48 -14.22
CA TYR A 240 9.99 -6.04 -13.96
C TYR A 240 11.38 -5.61 -13.48
N LEU A 241 11.94 -6.32 -12.51
CA LEU A 241 13.21 -5.94 -11.92
C LEU A 241 14.39 -6.20 -12.86
N TYR A 242 14.30 -7.25 -13.68
CA TYR A 242 15.27 -7.52 -14.74
C TYR A 242 15.30 -6.36 -15.75
N SER A 243 14.14 -5.96 -16.30
CA SER A 243 14.05 -4.81 -17.22
C SER A 243 14.52 -3.50 -16.59
N LYS A 244 14.25 -3.31 -15.28
CA LYS A 244 14.75 -2.15 -14.54
C LYS A 244 16.28 -2.12 -14.48
N PHE A 245 16.93 -3.27 -14.25
CA PHE A 245 18.38 -3.39 -14.28
C PHE A 245 18.95 -3.08 -15.67
N GLU A 246 18.36 -3.64 -16.72
CA GLU A 246 18.79 -3.34 -18.09
C GLU A 246 18.69 -1.85 -18.42
N SER A 247 17.59 -1.20 -18.02
CA SER A 247 17.40 0.24 -18.18
C SER A 247 18.44 1.07 -17.41
N ILE A 248 18.76 0.69 -16.17
CA ILE A 248 19.82 1.35 -15.39
C ILE A 248 21.16 1.21 -16.08
N LEU A 249 21.50 0.02 -16.58
CA LEU A 249 22.80 -0.25 -17.21
C LEU A 249 22.95 0.42 -18.58
N ALA A 250 21.89 0.50 -19.38
CA ALA A 250 21.92 1.05 -20.74
C ALA A 250 22.44 2.50 -20.82
N GLY A 251 22.31 3.28 -19.74
CA GLY A 251 22.79 4.65 -19.65
C GLY A 251 24.28 4.82 -19.32
N HIS A 252 25.05 3.73 -19.15
CA HIS A 252 26.42 3.79 -18.65
C HIS A 252 27.47 3.19 -19.61
N PRO A 253 28.74 3.63 -19.54
CA PRO A 253 29.82 3.10 -20.39
C PRO A 253 30.02 1.59 -20.22
N LYS A 254 30.37 0.90 -21.32
CA LYS A 254 30.64 -0.57 -21.29
C LYS A 254 31.69 -0.96 -20.26
N ASP A 255 32.72 -0.13 -20.06
CA ASP A 255 33.78 -0.40 -19.08
C ASP A 255 33.25 -0.42 -17.64
N PHE A 256 32.17 0.29 -17.34
CA PHE A 256 31.53 0.28 -16.03
C PHE A 256 30.68 -0.98 -15.87
N ILE A 257 29.94 -1.33 -16.93
CA ILE A 257 29.10 -2.53 -16.98
C ILE A 257 29.95 -3.79 -16.85
N ASN A 258 31.12 -3.84 -17.48
CA ASN A 258 32.05 -4.98 -17.44
C ASN A 258 32.60 -5.27 -16.03
N LYS A 259 32.54 -4.30 -15.10
CA LYS A 259 32.91 -4.50 -13.69
C LYS A 259 31.77 -5.06 -12.83
N ILE A 260 30.60 -5.28 -13.42
CA ILE A 260 29.44 -5.87 -12.74
C ILE A 260 29.32 -7.33 -13.15
N LYS A 261 29.32 -8.23 -12.16
CA LYS A 261 29.15 -9.67 -12.38
C LYS A 261 27.86 -10.17 -11.74
N PHE A 262 26.96 -10.67 -12.58
CA PHE A 262 25.83 -11.47 -12.15
C PHE A 262 26.24 -12.93 -12.12
N TRP A 263 26.16 -13.55 -10.94
CA TRP A 263 26.49 -14.96 -10.75
C TRP A 263 25.27 -15.86 -10.87
N GLY A 264 24.04 -15.34 -10.77
CA GLY A 264 22.84 -16.17 -10.67
C GLY A 264 22.79 -16.96 -9.36
N ILE A 265 22.01 -18.04 -9.32
CA ILE A 265 21.96 -18.95 -8.16
C ILE A 265 23.24 -19.78 -8.14
N GLN A 266 23.89 -19.85 -6.98
CA GLN A 266 25.10 -20.63 -6.76
C GLN A 266 24.90 -21.66 -5.65
N ASN A 267 25.66 -22.75 -5.71
CA ASN A 267 25.71 -23.72 -4.63
C ASN A 267 26.51 -23.15 -3.43
N LYS A 268 26.43 -23.84 -2.28
CA LYS A 268 27.05 -23.36 -1.03
C LYS A 268 28.58 -23.19 -1.15
N GLU A 269 29.24 -24.17 -1.78
CA GLU A 269 30.70 -24.15 -1.99
C GLU A 269 31.12 -22.94 -2.80
N LYS A 270 30.49 -22.71 -3.97
CA LYS A 270 30.82 -21.56 -4.81
C LYS A 270 30.44 -20.24 -4.15
N LEU A 271 29.36 -20.20 -3.38
CA LEU A 271 28.98 -19.03 -2.60
C LEU A 271 30.03 -18.69 -1.52
N ARG A 272 30.62 -19.69 -0.84
CA ARG A 272 31.75 -19.50 0.08
C ARG A 272 32.97 -18.93 -0.64
N GLU A 273 33.32 -19.45 -1.82
CA GLU A 273 34.43 -18.94 -2.64
C GLU A 273 34.20 -17.46 -3.01
N ILE A 274 33.01 -17.14 -3.52
CA ILE A 274 32.63 -15.77 -3.91
C ILE A 274 32.70 -14.82 -2.71
N LYS A 275 32.14 -15.24 -1.56
CA LYS A 275 32.20 -14.47 -0.31
C LYS A 275 33.65 -14.24 0.11
N SER A 276 34.48 -15.28 0.18
CA SER A 276 35.90 -15.15 0.57
C SER A 276 36.70 -14.26 -0.39
N ALA A 277 36.40 -14.30 -1.69
CA ALA A 277 37.06 -13.49 -2.70
C ALA A 277 36.66 -12.00 -2.71
N ALA A 278 35.48 -11.68 -2.15
CA ALA A 278 34.98 -10.31 -2.05
C ALA A 278 35.57 -9.54 -0.86
N ASP A 279 35.53 -8.21 -0.95
CA ASP A 279 36.16 -7.29 -0.01
C ASP A 279 35.15 -6.68 0.97
N GLN A 280 33.95 -6.40 0.48
CA GLN A 280 32.83 -5.88 1.28
C GLN A 280 31.54 -6.58 0.91
N PHE A 281 30.63 -6.70 1.86
CA PHE A 281 29.26 -7.11 1.62
C PHE A 281 28.29 -5.97 1.92
N ILE A 282 27.33 -5.73 1.03
CA ILE A 282 26.32 -4.68 1.22
C ILE A 282 24.93 -5.28 0.98
N SER A 283 24.02 -5.07 1.93
CA SER A 283 22.61 -5.40 1.77
C SER A 283 21.73 -4.21 2.13
N LEU A 284 20.89 -3.80 1.19
CA LEU A 284 19.94 -2.68 1.35
C LEU A 284 18.51 -3.18 1.63
N SER A 285 18.38 -4.40 2.17
CA SER A 285 17.09 -5.03 2.40
C SER A 285 16.20 -4.22 3.33
N LEU A 286 14.98 -3.95 2.87
CA LEU A 286 13.88 -3.44 3.67
C LEU A 286 12.70 -4.42 3.65
N TYR A 287 13.03 -5.72 3.52
CA TYR A 287 12.04 -6.78 3.57
C TYR A 287 11.32 -6.73 4.92
N HIS A 288 10.01 -6.62 4.90
CA HIS A 288 9.17 -6.43 6.10
C HIS A 288 9.28 -7.60 7.10
N ASP A 289 9.55 -8.81 6.61
CA ASP A 289 9.79 -9.99 7.43
C ASP A 289 11.28 -10.37 7.45
N GLU A 290 12.18 -9.38 7.43
CA GLU A 290 13.61 -9.60 7.64
C GLU A 290 13.85 -9.96 9.12
N ASP A 291 13.73 -11.25 9.42
CA ASP A 291 13.78 -11.82 10.76
C ASP A 291 15.19 -11.84 11.36
N TYR A 292 16.19 -12.28 10.61
CA TYR A 292 17.59 -12.36 11.04
C TYR A 292 18.54 -11.85 9.97
N GLY A 293 18.49 -12.41 8.76
CA GLY A 293 19.45 -12.11 7.69
C GLY A 293 20.57 -13.15 7.57
N MET A 294 20.24 -14.35 7.05
CA MET A 294 21.22 -15.42 6.85
C MET A 294 22.35 -15.05 5.90
N SER A 295 22.07 -14.32 4.82
CA SER A 295 23.11 -13.93 3.86
C SER A 295 24.19 -13.01 4.47
N PRO A 296 23.83 -11.96 5.24
CA PRO A 296 24.76 -11.24 6.11
C PRO A 296 25.53 -12.14 7.10
N ALA A 297 24.84 -13.03 7.82
CA ALA A 297 25.50 -13.92 8.80
C ALA A 297 26.58 -14.80 8.15
N GLU A 298 26.27 -15.36 6.98
CA GLU A 298 27.21 -16.13 6.17
C GLU A 298 28.36 -15.26 5.61
N ALA A 299 28.10 -14.00 5.23
CA ALA A 299 29.16 -13.07 4.78
C ALA A 299 30.12 -12.73 5.92
N LEU A 300 29.60 -12.44 7.11
CA LEU A 300 30.37 -12.25 8.34
C LEU A 300 31.17 -13.50 8.71
N ALA A 301 30.57 -14.68 8.59
CA ALA A 301 31.25 -15.96 8.78
C ALA A 301 32.40 -16.17 7.78
N CYS A 302 32.31 -15.64 6.56
CA CYS A 302 33.42 -15.60 5.60
C CYS A 302 34.39 -14.42 5.81
N GLY A 303 34.27 -13.70 6.94
CA GLY A 303 35.18 -12.62 7.34
C GLY A 303 34.97 -11.30 6.57
N LEU A 304 33.85 -11.10 5.88
CA LEU A 304 33.59 -9.87 5.12
C LEU A 304 33.11 -8.77 6.07
N PRO A 305 33.70 -7.56 6.01
CA PRO A 305 33.03 -6.38 6.50
C PRO A 305 31.68 -6.17 5.80
N THR A 306 30.63 -5.91 6.58
CA THR A 306 29.26 -5.76 6.08
C THR A 306 28.67 -4.39 6.37
N LEU A 307 28.02 -3.80 5.36
CA LEU A 307 27.14 -2.65 5.52
C LEU A 307 25.70 -3.09 5.28
N LEU A 308 24.86 -2.95 6.30
CA LEU A 308 23.48 -3.43 6.30
C LEU A 308 22.54 -2.26 6.54
N THR A 309 21.35 -2.24 5.97
CA THR A 309 20.28 -1.33 6.42
C THR A 309 19.97 -1.54 7.90
N ASP A 310 19.71 -0.45 8.63
CA ASP A 310 19.16 -0.49 9.98
C ASP A 310 17.69 -0.91 9.94
N TRP A 311 17.46 -2.18 9.66
CA TRP A 311 16.13 -2.73 9.46
C TRP A 311 16.05 -4.20 9.89
N GLY A 312 15.06 -4.50 10.71
CA GLY A 312 14.73 -5.89 11.06
C GLY A 312 15.87 -6.59 11.79
N GLY A 313 16.10 -7.86 11.45
CA GLY A 313 17.12 -8.69 12.08
C GLY A 313 18.57 -8.23 11.89
N TYR A 314 18.84 -7.35 10.92
CA TYR A 314 20.20 -6.89 10.61
C TYR A 314 20.86 -6.17 11.79
N SER A 315 20.07 -5.53 12.66
CA SER A 315 20.56 -4.90 13.88
C SER A 315 21.29 -5.87 14.83
N SER A 316 21.00 -7.18 14.74
CA SER A 316 21.65 -8.20 15.57
C SER A 316 23.11 -8.44 15.24
N PHE A 317 23.58 -7.97 14.08
CA PHE A 317 24.98 -8.07 13.67
C PHE A 317 25.79 -6.81 13.97
N ALA A 318 25.12 -5.71 14.32
CA ALA A 318 25.76 -4.42 14.55
C ALA A 318 26.86 -4.58 15.59
N SER A 319 28.05 -4.10 15.24
CA SER A 319 29.22 -4.24 16.10
C SER A 319 29.73 -2.86 16.49
N LYS A 320 30.35 -2.73 17.66
CA LYS A 320 30.99 -1.47 18.08
C LYS A 320 32.16 -1.03 17.19
N ASN A 321 32.62 -1.91 16.32
CA ASN A 321 33.68 -1.62 15.36
C ASN A 321 33.08 -1.48 13.96
N TRP A 322 33.86 -0.98 13.01
CA TRP A 322 33.36 -0.69 11.67
C TRP A 322 33.08 -1.94 10.82
N ARG A 323 33.40 -3.17 11.28
CA ARG A 323 33.29 -4.39 10.46
C ARG A 323 31.85 -4.80 10.17
N CYS A 324 30.88 -4.40 11.00
CA CYS A 324 29.46 -4.49 10.66
C CYS A 324 28.76 -3.20 11.08
N GLN A 325 28.41 -2.38 10.09
CA GLN A 325 27.74 -1.10 10.29
C GLN A 325 26.30 -1.14 9.79
N LEU A 326 25.45 -0.39 10.49
CA LEU A 326 24.07 -0.17 10.09
C LEU A 326 23.96 1.17 9.35
N MET A 327 23.32 1.14 8.20
CA MET A 327 22.97 2.29 7.39
C MET A 327 21.62 2.82 7.86
N PRO A 328 21.53 4.10 8.26
CA PRO A 328 20.28 4.65 8.79
C PRO A 328 19.11 4.48 7.84
N VAL A 329 17.97 4.09 8.41
CA VAL A 329 16.68 3.96 7.73
C VAL A 329 15.67 4.87 8.42
N SER A 330 14.78 5.49 7.67
CA SER A 330 13.65 6.23 8.25
C SER A 330 12.32 5.81 7.65
N ILE A 331 11.31 5.69 8.51
CA ILE A 331 9.92 5.51 8.11
C ILE A 331 9.30 6.89 7.97
N THR A 332 8.89 7.25 6.75
CA THR A 332 8.28 8.56 6.44
C THR A 332 6.93 8.39 5.77
N GLU A 333 6.13 9.46 5.72
CA GLU A 333 4.87 9.46 4.95
C GLU A 333 5.06 9.13 3.45
N PHE A 334 6.28 9.22 2.93
CA PHE A 334 6.64 8.87 1.55
C PHE A 334 7.16 7.43 1.38
N GLY A 335 7.23 6.64 2.46
CA GLY A 335 7.78 5.28 2.47
C GLY A 335 9.04 5.15 3.32
N LEU A 336 9.71 4.01 3.18
CA LEU A 336 10.99 3.73 3.82
C LEU A 336 12.12 4.40 3.03
N GLN A 337 13.01 5.12 3.71
CA GLN A 337 14.15 5.82 3.11
C GLN A 337 15.46 5.30 3.69
N ILE A 338 16.50 5.22 2.85
CA ILE A 338 17.82 4.69 3.18
C ILE A 338 18.87 5.81 2.99
N LYS A 339 19.77 6.02 3.96
CA LYS A 339 20.89 6.97 3.83
C LYS A 339 22.03 6.39 2.97
N THR A 340 21.92 6.48 1.64
CA THR A 340 22.87 5.83 0.71
C THR A 340 24.30 6.40 0.76
N SER A 341 24.51 7.60 1.32
CA SER A 341 25.85 8.16 1.52
C SER A 341 26.76 7.24 2.34
N ALA A 342 26.18 6.44 3.23
CA ALA A 342 26.87 5.46 4.05
C ALA A 342 27.65 4.42 3.22
N ILE A 343 27.23 4.13 1.98
CA ILE A 343 27.97 3.22 1.07
C ILE A 343 29.37 3.77 0.78
N LYS A 344 29.46 5.07 0.48
CA LYS A 344 30.73 5.74 0.19
C LYS A 344 31.57 5.88 1.46
N GLU A 345 30.95 6.23 2.58
CA GLU A 345 31.61 6.35 3.89
C GLU A 345 32.22 5.00 4.33
N PHE A 346 31.49 3.91 4.14
CA PHE A 346 31.96 2.55 4.42
C PHE A 346 33.12 2.13 3.51
N LEU A 347 33.05 2.45 2.21
CA LEU A 347 34.16 2.21 1.29
C LEU A 347 35.41 2.99 1.72
N ASN A 348 35.28 4.29 2.04
CA ASN A 348 36.41 5.11 2.47
C ASN A 348 37.06 4.54 3.73
N THR A 349 36.24 4.15 4.72
CA THR A 349 36.71 3.52 5.96
C THR A 349 37.51 2.25 5.67
N TYR A 350 37.04 1.42 4.74
CA TYR A 350 37.75 0.22 4.31
C TYR A 350 39.08 0.53 3.63
N LEU A 351 39.12 1.53 2.75
CA LEU A 351 40.35 1.95 2.05
C LEU A 351 41.41 2.54 2.99
N GLU A 352 40.98 3.17 4.09
CA GLU A 352 41.87 3.67 5.14
C GLU A 352 42.44 2.55 6.02
N CYS A 353 41.79 1.38 6.03
CA CYS A 353 42.22 0.24 6.81
C CYS A 353 43.16 -0.68 5.99
N TYR A 354 44.31 -1.03 6.56
CA TYR A 354 45.12 -2.12 6.02
C TYR A 354 44.51 -3.45 6.47
N ILE A 355 43.96 -4.23 5.54
CA ILE A 355 43.24 -5.48 5.80
C ILE A 355 43.90 -6.61 5.03
N ASN A 356 44.35 -7.64 5.75
CA ASN A 356 44.93 -8.83 5.15
C ASN A 356 44.09 -10.08 5.46
N ASP A 357 44.46 -11.20 4.84
CA ASP A 357 43.78 -12.49 5.01
C ASP A 357 43.82 -13.01 6.46
N THR A 358 44.83 -12.65 7.26
CA THR A 358 44.90 -13.02 8.68
C THR A 358 43.83 -12.27 9.48
N ASP A 359 43.62 -10.99 9.18
CA ASP A 359 42.54 -10.19 9.77
C ASP A 359 41.17 -10.77 9.41
N ARG A 360 40.95 -11.06 8.12
CA ARG A 360 39.71 -11.67 7.61
C ARG A 360 39.42 -13.01 8.29
N LYS A 361 40.42 -13.86 8.47
CA LYS A 361 40.30 -15.15 9.17
C LYS A 361 39.96 -14.97 10.66
N ARG A 362 40.60 -14.01 11.32
CA ARG A 362 40.28 -13.67 12.72
C ARG A 362 38.83 -13.20 12.84
N TRP A 363 38.37 -12.31 11.95
CA TRP A 363 36.99 -11.79 11.97
C TRP A 363 35.96 -12.89 11.71
N SER A 364 36.23 -13.76 10.73
CA SER A 364 35.44 -14.97 10.46
C SER A 364 35.22 -15.78 11.74
N ASN A 365 36.30 -16.08 12.48
CA ASN A 365 36.21 -16.81 13.75
C ASN A 365 35.44 -16.04 14.84
N GLU A 366 35.65 -14.72 14.96
CA GLU A 366 34.93 -13.88 15.94
C GLU A 366 33.42 -13.79 15.69
N PHE A 367 32.98 -13.84 14.44
CA PHE A 367 31.55 -13.88 14.11
C PHE A 367 30.98 -15.29 14.26
N LEU A 368 31.71 -16.32 13.82
CA LEU A 368 31.32 -17.71 14.05
C LEU A 368 31.21 -18.07 15.54
N SER A 369 32.00 -17.42 16.40
CA SER A 369 31.89 -17.61 17.86
C SER A 369 30.56 -17.06 18.44
N GLN A 370 29.79 -16.31 17.66
CA GLN A 370 28.53 -15.71 18.12
C GLN A 370 27.30 -16.51 17.68
N PHE A 371 27.33 -17.10 16.48
CA PHE A 371 26.15 -17.70 15.86
C PHE A 371 26.41 -18.99 15.08
N SER A 372 27.56 -19.65 15.22
CA SER A 372 27.74 -20.99 14.62
C SER A 372 26.81 -22.02 15.26
N ILE A 373 26.58 -23.15 14.58
CA ILE A 373 25.81 -24.29 15.12
C ILE A 373 26.32 -24.70 16.52
N LYS A 374 27.65 -24.81 16.67
CA LYS A 374 28.28 -25.23 17.93
C LYS A 374 28.01 -24.25 19.07
N GLU A 375 28.24 -22.96 18.83
CA GLU A 375 28.08 -21.93 19.87
C GLU A 375 26.62 -21.70 20.24
N ASN A 376 25.71 -21.85 19.27
CA ASN A 376 24.29 -21.81 19.54
C ASN A 376 23.79 -22.98 20.38
N GLY A 377 24.46 -24.14 20.36
CA GLY A 377 24.10 -25.29 21.19
C GLY A 377 23.97 -24.94 22.66
N LEU A 378 24.97 -24.24 23.23
CA LEU A 378 24.95 -23.82 24.64
C LEU A 378 23.82 -22.84 24.96
N LYS A 379 23.56 -21.88 24.06
CA LYS A 379 22.45 -20.93 24.22
C LYS A 379 21.10 -21.64 24.19
N LEU A 380 20.94 -22.59 23.27
CA LEU A 380 19.73 -23.38 23.15
C LEU A 380 19.50 -24.27 24.37
N GLU A 381 20.54 -24.93 24.88
CA GLU A 381 20.47 -25.72 26.13
C GLU A 381 19.95 -24.87 27.29
N SER A 382 20.48 -23.66 27.44
CA SER A 382 20.01 -22.71 28.45
C SER A 382 18.53 -22.36 28.26
N ILE A 383 18.11 -22.04 27.04
CA ILE A 383 16.71 -21.70 26.72
C ILE A 383 15.78 -22.87 27.02
N LEU A 384 16.16 -24.10 26.70
CA LEU A 384 15.32 -25.28 26.94
C LEU A 384 15.22 -25.64 28.42
N SER A 385 16.24 -25.30 29.20
CA SER A 385 16.34 -25.60 30.64
C SER A 385 15.71 -24.53 31.54
N THR A 386 15.45 -23.32 31.05
CA THR A 386 14.79 -22.26 31.83
C THR A 386 13.33 -22.61 32.15
N SER A 387 12.81 -22.09 33.26
CA SER A 387 11.40 -22.26 33.60
C SER A 387 10.48 -21.63 32.56
N PHE A 388 9.39 -22.32 32.21
CA PHE A 388 8.36 -21.76 31.33
C PHE A 388 7.54 -20.67 32.04
N ARG A 389 6.92 -19.81 31.23
CA ARG A 389 5.91 -18.85 31.66
C ARG A 389 4.58 -19.21 31.01
N VAL A 390 3.50 -18.96 31.73
CA VAL A 390 2.16 -19.14 31.19
C VAL A 390 1.88 -18.04 30.15
N PHE A 391 1.37 -18.44 28.99
CA PHE A 391 1.00 -17.51 27.94
C PHE A 391 -0.30 -16.80 28.29
N LYS A 392 -0.29 -15.47 28.30
CA LYS A 392 -1.47 -14.65 28.64
C LYS A 392 -2.34 -14.28 27.44
N GLY A 393 -1.95 -14.74 26.24
CA GLY A 393 -2.59 -14.39 24.99
C GLY A 393 -1.86 -13.32 24.20
N PHE A 394 -2.31 -13.14 22.95
CA PHE A 394 -1.98 -11.97 22.16
C PHE A 394 -2.91 -10.81 22.53
N ASN A 395 -2.40 -9.59 22.43
CA ASN A 395 -3.13 -8.38 22.78
C ASN A 395 -4.03 -7.90 21.63
N TRP A 396 -4.76 -6.82 21.89
CA TRP A 396 -5.74 -6.26 20.96
C TRP A 396 -5.17 -5.90 19.58
N ALA A 397 -3.86 -5.68 19.43
CA ALA A 397 -3.25 -5.25 18.18
C ALA A 397 -3.14 -6.35 17.13
N LEU A 398 -3.09 -7.64 17.53
CA LEU A 398 -2.94 -8.73 16.56
C LEU A 398 -4.20 -8.93 15.70
N ALA A 399 -5.39 -8.74 16.27
CA ALA A 399 -6.66 -8.92 15.56
C ALA A 399 -6.88 -7.96 14.36
N PRO A 400 -6.74 -6.62 14.51
CA PRO A 400 -6.84 -5.72 13.35
C PRO A 400 -5.69 -5.94 12.35
N PHE A 401 -4.51 -6.37 12.81
CA PHE A 401 -3.40 -6.74 11.93
C PHE A 401 -3.75 -7.94 11.05
N SER A 402 -4.26 -9.03 11.65
CA SER A 402 -4.60 -10.24 10.91
C SER A 402 -5.75 -10.04 9.92
N GLN A 403 -6.70 -9.17 10.25
CA GLN A 403 -7.77 -8.79 9.31
C GLN A 403 -7.25 -8.03 8.08
N GLN A 404 -6.21 -7.21 8.24
CA GLN A 404 -5.64 -6.40 7.17
C GLN A 404 -4.55 -7.12 6.37
N TYR A 405 -3.94 -8.18 6.90
CA TYR A 405 -2.74 -8.77 6.30
C TYR A 405 -2.64 -10.31 6.36
N GLY A 406 -3.53 -11.01 7.07
CA GLY A 406 -3.45 -12.46 7.20
C GLY A 406 -3.63 -13.21 5.87
N LYS A 407 -3.19 -14.47 5.81
CA LYS A 407 -3.30 -15.41 4.67
C LYS A 407 -4.65 -15.43 3.91
N SER A 408 -5.74 -14.93 4.51
CA SER A 408 -7.08 -14.82 3.91
C SER A 408 -7.61 -13.39 3.68
N SER A 409 -6.80 -12.33 3.81
CA SER A 409 -7.28 -10.95 3.63
C SER A 409 -7.34 -10.56 2.15
N GLU A 410 -8.51 -10.10 1.69
CA GLU A 410 -8.68 -9.52 0.35
C GLU A 410 -7.93 -8.18 0.20
N HIS A 411 -7.56 -7.56 1.33
CA HIS A 411 -6.74 -6.37 1.40
C HIS A 411 -5.30 -6.77 1.69
N LYS A 412 -4.36 -6.50 0.78
CA LYS A 412 -2.92 -6.81 0.95
C LYS A 412 -2.11 -5.65 1.54
N THR A 413 -2.73 -4.49 1.80
CA THR A 413 -2.02 -3.24 2.10
C THR A 413 -2.29 -2.75 3.51
N LEU A 414 -1.25 -2.55 4.31
CA LEU A 414 -1.36 -1.84 5.61
C LEU A 414 -1.43 -0.30 5.42
N ASN A 415 -1.21 0.19 4.19
CA ASN A 415 -1.17 1.61 3.84
C ASN A 415 -2.22 1.96 2.78
N ALA A 416 -3.49 2.09 3.16
CA ALA A 416 -4.53 2.29 2.17
C ALA A 416 -4.46 3.63 1.41
N ASN A 417 -3.88 4.72 1.94
CA ASN A 417 -3.92 6.04 1.25
C ASN A 417 -2.86 7.12 1.58
N THR A 418 -1.95 6.95 2.58
CA THR A 418 -1.06 8.07 3.03
C THR A 418 0.39 7.68 3.32
N GLY A 419 0.83 6.48 2.91
CA GLY A 419 2.15 5.94 3.29
C GLY A 419 2.29 5.69 4.80
N PRO A 420 3.45 5.18 5.26
CA PRO A 420 3.67 4.87 6.66
C PRO A 420 4.00 6.16 7.44
N SER A 421 2.98 6.80 8.04
CA SER A 421 3.15 7.92 8.97
C SER A 421 3.14 7.44 10.43
N ASP A 422 3.61 8.28 11.35
CA ASP A 422 3.56 8.07 12.80
C ASP A 422 2.16 7.69 13.34
N LYS A 423 1.12 8.13 12.64
CA LYS A 423 -0.30 7.85 12.93
C LYS A 423 -0.83 6.57 12.27
N ASN A 424 -0.03 5.91 11.43
CA ASN A 424 -0.42 4.70 10.71
C ASN A 424 -0.05 3.44 11.50
N PHE A 425 -0.92 2.43 11.42
CA PHE A 425 -0.72 1.12 12.01
C PHE A 425 0.58 0.44 11.56
N TYR A 426 0.99 0.61 10.29
CA TYR A 426 2.28 0.12 9.81
C TYR A 426 3.45 0.66 10.65
N PHE A 427 3.48 1.97 10.93
CA PHE A 427 4.53 2.58 11.74
C PHE A 427 4.50 2.03 13.17
N GLN A 428 3.31 1.88 13.76
CA GLN A 428 3.21 1.38 15.14
C GLN A 428 3.79 -0.02 15.31
N VAL A 429 3.60 -0.88 14.31
CA VAL A 429 4.13 -2.26 14.29
C VAL A 429 5.65 -2.25 14.03
N TYR A 430 6.10 -1.48 13.04
CA TYR A 430 7.47 -1.60 12.50
C TYR A 430 8.46 -0.53 12.97
N LYS A 431 8.06 0.47 13.76
CA LYS A 431 8.99 1.45 14.35
C LYS A 431 10.11 0.81 15.18
N ASN A 432 9.90 -0.40 15.70
CA ASN A 432 10.88 -1.14 16.49
C ASN A 432 11.86 -1.98 15.64
N TYR A 433 11.75 -1.93 14.31
CA TYR A 433 12.71 -2.55 13.39
C TYR A 433 13.93 -1.69 13.09
N ILE A 434 13.90 -0.41 13.45
CA ILE A 434 15.00 0.53 13.26
C ILE A 434 15.58 0.84 14.64
N SER A 435 16.89 0.89 14.76
CA SER A 435 17.54 1.38 15.98
C SER A 435 17.25 2.87 16.15
N GLN A 436 17.07 3.37 17.38
CA GLN A 436 16.59 4.74 17.62
C GLN A 436 17.64 5.85 17.39
N ASP A 437 18.76 5.53 16.73
CA ASP A 437 19.87 6.46 16.54
C ASP A 437 19.91 7.02 15.10
N ASP A 438 19.92 8.34 15.01
CA ASP A 438 20.13 9.20 13.83
C ASP A 438 19.13 9.09 12.66
N ALA A 439 18.20 10.07 12.62
CA ALA A 439 17.36 10.33 11.46
C ALA A 439 18.21 10.82 10.25
N PRO A 440 17.91 10.40 9.01
CA PRO A 440 18.66 10.83 7.84
C PRO A 440 18.53 12.34 7.56
N ASP A 441 19.62 12.94 7.08
CA ASP A 441 19.66 14.33 6.65
C ASP A 441 18.71 14.57 5.46
N LYS A 442 18.00 15.71 5.49
CA LYS A 442 17.00 16.13 4.49
C LYS A 442 17.56 16.32 3.06
N GLU A 443 18.86 16.16 2.85
CA GLU A 443 19.54 16.46 1.58
C GLU A 443 19.64 15.30 0.59
N SER A 444 19.40 14.03 0.96
CA SER A 444 19.44 12.91 -0.02
C SER A 444 18.12 12.68 -0.77
N THR A 445 17.17 13.61 -0.68
CA THR A 445 15.75 13.39 -1.05
C THR A 445 15.37 13.79 -2.49
N TYR A 446 16.34 14.09 -3.37
CA TYR A 446 16.02 14.63 -4.70
C TYR A 446 16.07 13.60 -5.84
N ASP A 447 16.87 12.54 -5.76
CA ASP A 447 17.14 11.68 -6.93
C ASP A 447 16.06 10.62 -7.23
N THR A 448 15.39 10.05 -6.22
CA THR A 448 14.37 9.01 -6.45
C THR A 448 13.05 9.59 -6.97
N ILE A 449 12.72 10.81 -6.53
CA ILE A 449 11.53 11.56 -6.99
C ILE A 449 11.78 12.14 -8.37
N GLN A 450 12.97 12.70 -8.64
CA GLN A 450 13.36 13.17 -9.97
C GLN A 450 13.46 12.00 -10.95
N TRP A 451 13.92 10.81 -10.53
CA TRP A 451 13.90 9.61 -11.36
C TRP A 451 12.49 9.08 -11.63
N MET A 452 11.56 9.09 -10.66
CA MET A 452 10.16 8.78 -10.96
C MET A 452 9.57 9.79 -11.95
N TYR A 453 9.90 11.08 -11.81
CA TYR A 453 9.52 12.13 -12.75
C TYR A 453 10.14 11.95 -14.13
N ASP A 454 11.42 11.55 -14.22
CA ASP A 454 12.19 11.40 -15.47
C ASP A 454 11.93 10.05 -16.15
N TYR A 455 11.65 8.98 -15.40
CA TYR A 455 11.17 7.69 -15.92
C TYR A 455 9.74 7.82 -16.48
N ILE A 456 8.89 8.64 -15.85
CA ILE A 456 7.58 9.02 -16.37
C ILE A 456 7.70 9.93 -17.62
N LYS A 457 8.83 10.64 -17.76
CA LYS A 457 9.10 11.56 -18.87
C LYS A 457 9.79 10.89 -20.07
N ASN A 458 10.57 9.82 -19.86
CA ASN A 458 11.48 9.25 -20.87
C ASN A 458 11.20 7.80 -21.29
N SER A 459 10.20 7.11 -20.73
CA SER A 459 9.85 5.74 -21.15
C SER A 459 8.69 5.79 -22.14
N GLU A 460 8.94 5.35 -23.38
CA GLU A 460 7.96 5.17 -24.46
C GLU A 460 6.83 4.21 -24.08
N VAL A 461 5.89 4.73 -23.31
CA VAL A 461 4.57 4.17 -23.08
C VAL A 461 3.57 5.18 -23.66
N GLU A 462 3.79 5.65 -24.88
CA GLU A 462 2.92 6.68 -25.48
C GLU A 462 1.47 6.20 -25.61
N LEU A 463 1.22 4.91 -25.88
CA LEU A 463 -0.14 4.40 -26.13
C LEU A 463 -0.96 3.97 -24.90
N VAL A 464 -0.33 3.74 -23.75
CA VAL A 464 -0.98 3.37 -22.47
C VAL A 464 -0.96 4.53 -21.46
N THR A 465 -0.03 5.48 -21.61
CA THR A 465 0.05 6.67 -20.75
C THR A 465 -0.95 7.75 -21.17
N GLU A 466 -1.27 7.92 -22.45
CA GLU A 466 -2.36 8.81 -22.88
C GLU A 466 -3.70 8.38 -22.29
N ALA A 467 -3.97 7.07 -22.31
CA ALA A 467 -5.19 6.48 -21.78
C ALA A 467 -5.35 6.57 -20.26
N ARG A 468 -4.27 6.32 -19.53
CA ARG A 468 -4.28 6.47 -18.06
C ARG A 468 -4.24 7.94 -17.65
N LYS A 469 -3.62 8.82 -18.45
CA LYS A 469 -3.66 10.27 -18.24
C LYS A 469 -5.06 10.83 -18.47
N SER A 470 -5.90 10.33 -19.38
CA SER A 470 -7.24 10.91 -19.62
C SER A 470 -8.33 10.49 -18.62
N ASN A 471 -8.20 9.34 -17.94
CA ASN A 471 -9.12 8.96 -16.84
C ASN A 471 -8.70 9.45 -15.44
N ARG A 472 -7.40 9.45 -15.11
CA ARG A 472 -6.93 10.08 -13.85
C ARG A 472 -7.13 11.59 -13.88
N SER A 473 -7.04 12.22 -15.05
CA SER A 473 -7.42 13.62 -15.22
C SER A 473 -8.90 13.83 -14.98
N TYR A 474 -9.82 13.07 -15.60
CA TYR A 474 -11.25 13.29 -15.37
C TYR A 474 -11.66 13.14 -13.90
N HIS A 475 -11.18 12.13 -13.16
CA HIS A 475 -11.45 12.07 -11.71
C HIS A 475 -10.76 13.19 -10.91
N HIS A 476 -9.62 13.69 -11.36
CA HIS A 476 -8.96 14.89 -10.79
C HIS A 476 -9.71 16.19 -11.13
N TYR A 477 -10.43 16.23 -12.25
CA TYR A 477 -11.23 17.36 -12.73
C TYR A 477 -12.70 17.27 -12.30
N LEU A 478 -13.22 16.10 -11.92
CA LEU A 478 -14.47 15.98 -11.19
C LEU A 478 -14.27 16.17 -9.69
N LYS A 479 -13.07 15.90 -9.16
CA LYS A 479 -12.67 16.28 -7.80
C LYS A 479 -12.55 17.80 -7.75
N PRO A 480 -13.36 18.51 -6.94
CA PRO A 480 -13.26 19.96 -6.79
C PRO A 480 -11.96 20.42 -6.11
N PHE A 481 -11.01 19.51 -5.87
CA PHE A 481 -9.73 19.70 -5.18
C PHE A 481 -8.51 19.52 -6.09
N SER A 482 -8.61 19.65 -7.42
CA SER A 482 -7.36 19.84 -8.20
C SER A 482 -6.62 21.02 -7.58
N LYS A 483 -5.31 20.89 -7.29
CA LYS A 483 -4.47 21.96 -6.71
C LYS A 483 -4.58 23.29 -7.48
N ASN A 484 -5.10 23.23 -8.71
CA ASN A 484 -5.27 24.33 -9.64
C ASN A 484 -6.63 25.05 -9.56
N TYR A 485 -7.60 24.55 -8.77
CA TYR A 485 -8.90 25.20 -8.60
C TYR A 485 -9.04 25.80 -7.19
N TYR A 486 -8.19 26.78 -6.88
CA TYR A 486 -8.39 27.67 -5.73
C TYR A 486 -9.31 28.82 -6.15
N GLY A 487 -10.60 28.73 -5.80
CA GLY A 487 -11.55 29.82 -5.99
C GLY A 487 -11.48 30.84 -4.84
N PRO A 488 -11.76 32.15 -5.09
CA PRO A 488 -11.72 33.22 -4.08
C PRO A 488 -12.80 33.09 -2.98
N THR A 489 -13.65 32.04 -3.02
CA THR A 489 -14.79 31.81 -2.14
C THR A 489 -14.59 30.65 -1.15
N ASN A 490 -13.37 30.12 -1.02
CA ASN A 490 -13.04 28.98 -0.15
C ASN A 490 -14.02 27.80 -0.33
N PRO A 491 -14.06 27.20 -1.53
CA PRO A 491 -14.99 26.12 -1.79
C PRO A 491 -14.69 24.91 -0.89
N ALA A 492 -15.74 24.31 -0.35
CA ALA A 492 -15.64 23.12 0.49
C ALA A 492 -16.65 22.05 0.03
N LEU A 493 -16.31 20.79 0.33
CA LEU A 493 -17.18 19.64 0.11
C LEU A 493 -17.28 18.83 1.38
N LEU A 494 -18.50 18.69 1.88
CA LEU A 494 -18.79 18.10 3.19
C LEU A 494 -18.22 16.69 3.40
N PHE A 495 -17.93 15.95 2.32
CA PHE A 495 -17.38 14.60 2.39
C PHE A 495 -15.86 14.50 2.62
N ASP A 496 -15.10 15.61 2.58
CA ASP A 496 -13.64 15.60 2.83
C ASP A 496 -13.27 15.35 4.33
N GLY A 497 -14.25 15.13 5.21
CA GLY A 497 -14.09 14.63 6.59
C GLY A 497 -13.32 15.55 7.56
N LYS A 498 -12.64 16.58 7.06
CA LYS A 498 -11.79 17.53 7.80
C LYS A 498 -12.45 18.88 8.04
N ILE A 499 -13.71 19.04 7.63
CA ILE A 499 -14.37 20.35 7.53
C ILE A 499 -14.86 20.86 8.88
N THR A 500 -15.47 20.02 9.72
CA THR A 500 -16.03 20.48 11.00
C THR A 500 -15.01 21.12 11.93
N THR A 501 -13.76 20.67 11.93
CA THR A 501 -12.66 21.28 12.70
C THR A 501 -12.03 22.50 12.02
N LYS A 502 -12.20 22.67 10.70
CA LYS A 502 -11.61 23.75 9.90
C LYS A 502 -12.55 24.93 9.63
N LEU A 503 -13.85 24.76 9.86
CA LEU A 503 -14.86 25.82 9.67
C LEU A 503 -14.72 27.02 10.64
N ILE A 504 -13.74 27.00 11.54
CA ILE A 504 -13.49 28.02 12.57
C ILE A 504 -12.74 29.25 12.00
N ASP A 505 -11.97 29.10 10.93
CA ASP A 505 -10.98 30.13 10.51
C ASP A 505 -11.49 31.13 9.45
N LYS A 506 -12.72 30.98 8.93
CA LYS A 506 -13.25 31.81 7.83
C LYS A 506 -14.70 32.24 8.06
N LYS A 507 -15.04 33.43 7.55
CA LYS A 507 -16.37 34.05 7.70
C LYS A 507 -17.46 33.43 6.82
N ILE A 508 -17.15 33.04 5.58
CA ILE A 508 -18.10 32.44 4.64
C ILE A 508 -17.46 31.22 3.99
N TRP A 509 -18.20 30.12 3.93
CA TRP A 509 -17.82 28.88 3.26
C TRP A 509 -18.77 28.56 2.13
N THR A 510 -18.28 28.36 0.91
CA THR A 510 -19.12 27.93 -0.21
C THR A 510 -19.14 26.41 -0.32
N LEU A 511 -20.25 25.78 0.04
CA LEU A 511 -20.43 24.33 -0.11
C LEU A 511 -20.84 24.02 -1.54
N ARG A 512 -20.02 23.25 -2.23
CA ARG A 512 -20.27 22.85 -3.63
C ARG A 512 -21.12 21.59 -3.77
N ASP A 513 -21.46 21.01 -2.62
CA ASP A 513 -22.26 19.82 -2.49
C ASP A 513 -23.66 19.98 -3.12
N GLY A 514 -24.18 18.86 -3.59
CA GLY A 514 -25.53 18.73 -4.10
C GLY A 514 -26.55 18.52 -2.99
N LEU A 515 -27.75 18.13 -3.40
CA LEU A 515 -28.88 17.83 -2.53
C LEU A 515 -28.50 16.94 -1.33
N VAL A 516 -27.88 15.79 -1.57
CA VAL A 516 -27.72 14.73 -0.57
C VAL A 516 -26.75 15.11 0.55
N PRO A 517 -25.51 15.58 0.27
CA PRO A 517 -24.60 15.93 1.36
C PRO A 517 -25.05 17.17 2.14
N VAL A 518 -25.72 18.13 1.48
CA VAL A 518 -26.28 19.32 2.15
C VAL A 518 -27.40 18.93 3.12
N CYS A 519 -28.32 18.04 2.73
CA CYS A 519 -29.35 17.51 3.63
C CYS A 519 -28.74 16.88 4.89
N LEU A 520 -27.74 16.02 4.70
CA LEU A 520 -27.05 15.37 5.80
C LEU A 520 -26.36 16.34 6.73
N PHE A 521 -25.70 17.35 6.16
CA PHE A 521 -25.01 18.36 6.93
C PHE A 521 -25.97 19.11 7.86
N PHE A 522 -27.12 19.56 7.36
CA PHE A 522 -28.10 20.25 8.20
C PHE A 522 -28.70 19.35 9.28
N LYS A 523 -28.77 18.03 9.05
CA LYS A 523 -29.20 17.07 10.06
C LYS A 523 -28.15 16.84 11.15
N GLU A 524 -26.91 16.57 10.76
CA GLU A 524 -25.86 16.15 11.69
C GLU A 524 -25.30 17.30 12.54
N HIS A 525 -25.57 18.54 12.13
CA HIS A 525 -24.98 19.71 12.74
C HIS A 525 -26.00 20.76 13.17
N LEU A 526 -25.63 21.52 14.20
CA LEU A 526 -26.43 22.63 14.71
C LEU A 526 -25.76 23.96 14.34
N PRO A 527 -26.54 24.99 13.94
CA PRO A 527 -26.02 26.28 13.46
C PRO A 527 -25.17 27.00 14.51
N ASN A 528 -25.47 26.81 15.80
CA ASN A 528 -24.73 27.40 16.92
C ASN A 528 -23.29 26.87 17.07
N LYS A 529 -22.95 25.75 16.42
CA LYS A 529 -21.58 25.21 16.40
C LYS A 529 -20.69 25.88 15.35
N PHE A 530 -21.20 26.84 14.58
CA PHE A 530 -20.47 27.49 13.49
C PHE A 530 -20.33 29.00 13.70
N ALA A 531 -19.08 29.47 13.67
CA ALA A 531 -18.77 30.89 13.76
C ALA A 531 -19.13 31.66 12.48
N GLY A 532 -18.95 31.05 11.30
CA GLY A 532 -19.22 31.65 9.99
C GLY A 532 -20.61 31.37 9.39
N GLU A 533 -20.83 31.88 8.18
CA GLU A 533 -21.98 31.59 7.31
C GLU A 533 -21.62 30.53 6.25
N ILE A 534 -22.63 29.85 5.72
CA ILE A 534 -22.50 28.77 4.75
C ILE A 534 -23.28 29.14 3.50
N ALA A 535 -22.59 29.28 2.37
CA ALA A 535 -23.19 29.50 1.07
C ALA A 535 -23.44 28.16 0.37
N ILE A 536 -24.70 27.81 0.12
CA ILE A 536 -25.10 26.65 -0.69
C ILE A 536 -25.65 27.10 -2.05
N HIS A 537 -25.73 26.20 -3.02
CA HIS A 537 -26.26 26.58 -4.35
C HIS A 537 -27.72 27.04 -4.23
N LYS A 538 -28.08 28.17 -4.87
CA LYS A 538 -29.40 28.81 -4.75
C LYS A 538 -30.56 27.87 -5.06
N SER A 539 -30.37 26.90 -5.96
CA SER A 539 -31.41 25.90 -6.28
C SER A 539 -31.72 24.94 -5.13
N LEU A 540 -30.90 24.90 -4.07
CA LEU A 540 -31.10 24.03 -2.90
C LEU A 540 -31.72 24.77 -1.71
N TRP A 541 -32.27 25.97 -1.93
CA TRP A 541 -32.84 26.81 -0.88
C TRP A 541 -33.88 26.09 -0.01
N PHE A 542 -34.66 25.19 -0.62
CA PHE A 542 -35.75 24.48 0.04
C PHE A 542 -35.26 23.46 1.09
N LEU A 543 -33.96 23.12 1.06
CA LEU A 543 -33.33 22.21 2.02
C LEU A 543 -32.95 22.87 3.33
N VAL A 544 -32.99 24.20 3.43
CA VAL A 544 -32.49 24.93 4.60
C VAL A 544 -33.52 24.86 5.72
N PRO A 545 -33.25 24.17 6.84
CA PRO A 545 -34.18 24.14 7.97
C PRO A 545 -34.33 25.53 8.59
N ASP A 546 -35.46 25.78 9.23
CA ASP A 546 -35.78 27.10 9.81
C ASP A 546 -34.71 27.61 10.78
N HIS A 547 -34.16 26.72 11.60
CA HIS A 547 -33.11 27.04 12.56
C HIS A 547 -31.75 27.37 11.91
N TRP A 548 -31.52 26.98 10.64
CA TRP A 548 -30.30 27.27 9.90
C TRP A 548 -30.37 28.55 9.06
N ARG A 549 -31.56 29.12 8.85
CA ARG A 549 -31.81 30.24 7.94
C ARG A 549 -30.86 31.43 8.17
N GLU A 550 -30.60 31.81 9.42
CA GLU A 550 -29.73 32.96 9.73
C GLU A 550 -28.25 32.75 9.38
N LYS A 551 -27.82 31.49 9.17
CA LYS A 551 -26.42 31.12 8.88
C LYS A 551 -26.20 30.72 7.43
N VAL A 552 -27.25 30.73 6.60
CA VAL A 552 -27.16 30.26 5.21
C VAL A 552 -27.26 31.40 4.22
N LEU A 553 -26.27 31.45 3.34
CA LEU A 553 -26.25 32.27 2.13
C LEU A 553 -26.55 31.40 0.91
N PHE A 554 -26.92 32.03 -0.19
CA PHE A 554 -27.03 31.34 -1.48
C PHE A 554 -25.96 31.79 -2.42
N TYR A 555 -25.43 30.87 -3.23
CA TYR A 555 -24.61 31.24 -4.37
C TYR A 555 -25.22 30.78 -5.68
N GLU A 556 -24.95 31.52 -6.74
CA GLU A 556 -25.34 31.21 -8.11
C GLU A 556 -24.15 31.44 -9.03
N ILE A 557 -23.94 30.53 -9.97
CA ILE A 557 -22.97 30.72 -11.05
C ILE A 557 -23.68 31.54 -12.14
N LYS A 558 -23.28 32.80 -12.31
CA LYS A 558 -23.78 33.66 -13.38
C LYS A 558 -22.93 33.52 -14.61
N ASN A 559 -23.58 33.37 -15.75
CA ASN A 559 -22.97 33.40 -17.06
C ASN A 559 -23.34 34.71 -17.76
N GLU A 560 -22.32 35.41 -18.27
CA GLU A 560 -22.44 36.66 -19.02
C GLU A 560 -22.72 36.41 -20.51
N VAL A 561 -22.51 35.18 -20.99
CA VAL A 561 -22.83 34.76 -22.36
C VAL A 561 -24.33 34.48 -22.47
N GLN A 562 -25.01 35.25 -23.31
CA GLN A 562 -26.42 35.09 -23.59
C GLN A 562 -26.62 34.75 -25.06
N PHE A 563 -27.34 33.66 -25.33
CA PHE A 563 -27.81 33.31 -26.66
C PHE A 563 -29.26 33.77 -26.83
N SER A 564 -29.54 34.46 -27.94
CA SER A 564 -30.91 34.79 -28.32
C SER A 564 -31.58 33.58 -28.95
N LYS A 565 -32.92 33.51 -28.93
CA LYS A 565 -33.67 32.43 -29.61
C LYS A 565 -33.38 32.34 -31.13
N SER A 566 -32.90 33.42 -31.75
CA SER A 566 -32.57 33.49 -33.17
C SER A 566 -31.10 33.23 -33.50
N GLN A 567 -30.20 33.21 -32.50
CA GLN A 567 -28.78 32.90 -32.65
C GLN A 567 -28.42 31.78 -31.68
N LEU A 568 -28.95 30.60 -32.01
CA LEU A 568 -28.61 29.40 -31.25
C LEU A 568 -27.17 28.97 -31.54
N PRO A 569 -26.47 28.47 -30.51
CA PRO A 569 -25.08 28.04 -30.65
C PRO A 569 -24.96 26.85 -31.59
N GLN A 570 -23.81 26.70 -32.22
CA GLN A 570 -23.57 25.59 -33.14
C GLN A 570 -23.18 24.31 -32.42
N LYS A 571 -22.72 24.39 -31.15
CA LYS A 571 -22.26 23.23 -30.39
C LYS A 571 -22.97 23.08 -29.04
N ILE A 572 -23.15 21.83 -28.60
CA ILE A 572 -23.50 21.51 -27.21
C ILE A 572 -22.40 20.64 -26.62
N PHE A 573 -21.85 21.08 -25.49
CA PHE A 573 -20.92 20.34 -24.69
C PHE A 573 -21.64 19.66 -23.52
N ILE A 574 -21.66 18.33 -23.53
CA ILE A 574 -22.37 17.48 -22.57
C ILE A 574 -21.38 16.74 -21.68
N THR A 575 -21.59 16.79 -20.36
CA THR A 575 -20.78 16.08 -19.35
C THR A 575 -21.65 15.34 -18.33
N GLY A 576 -21.06 14.44 -17.54
CA GLY A 576 -21.74 13.72 -16.46
C GLY A 576 -22.35 12.36 -16.84
N MET A 577 -22.25 11.96 -18.11
CA MET A 577 -22.91 10.77 -18.69
C MET A 577 -22.50 9.40 -18.10
N LEU A 578 -21.46 9.30 -17.27
CA LEU A 578 -20.74 8.03 -17.09
C LEU A 578 -20.40 7.67 -15.66
N ASN A 579 -21.16 8.22 -14.72
CA ASN A 579 -21.16 7.74 -13.36
C ASN A 579 -22.58 7.26 -13.05
N SER A 580 -22.78 5.94 -13.07
CA SER A 580 -24.05 5.27 -12.71
C SER A 580 -24.48 5.54 -11.26
N THR A 581 -23.56 6.00 -10.41
CA THR A 581 -23.85 6.53 -9.07
C THR A 581 -24.52 7.91 -9.13
N LEU A 582 -24.47 8.61 -10.27
CA LEU A 582 -24.97 9.98 -10.47
C LEU A 582 -26.08 10.11 -11.54
N ALA A 583 -26.23 9.13 -12.43
CA ALA A 583 -27.22 9.15 -13.51
C ALA A 583 -27.65 7.72 -13.90
N ASP A 584 -28.94 7.52 -14.14
CA ASP A 584 -29.51 6.29 -14.72
C ASP A 584 -29.74 6.45 -16.24
N PRO A 585 -29.49 5.44 -17.09
CA PRO A 585 -29.69 5.56 -18.53
C PRO A 585 -31.12 5.91 -18.98
N GLU A 586 -32.16 5.42 -18.30
CA GLU A 586 -33.55 5.75 -18.64
C GLU A 586 -33.87 7.22 -18.33
N GLU A 587 -33.26 7.76 -17.29
CA GLU A 587 -33.39 9.19 -16.95
C GLU A 587 -32.57 10.08 -17.84
N PHE A 588 -31.41 9.59 -18.29
CA PHE A 588 -30.62 10.31 -19.27
C PHE A 588 -31.44 10.53 -20.55
N ASP A 589 -32.25 9.56 -20.97
CA ASP A 589 -33.20 9.77 -22.05
C ASP A 589 -34.19 10.91 -21.79
N GLN A 590 -34.70 11.03 -20.56
CA GLN A 590 -35.59 12.12 -20.19
C GLN A 590 -34.87 13.47 -20.22
N ASP A 591 -33.64 13.54 -19.72
CA ASP A 591 -32.82 14.75 -19.78
C ASP A 591 -32.59 15.20 -21.23
N LEU A 592 -32.40 14.26 -22.16
CA LEU A 592 -32.29 14.55 -23.59
C LEU A 592 -33.62 14.98 -24.22
N VAL A 593 -34.76 14.43 -23.76
CA VAL A 593 -36.09 14.89 -24.17
C VAL A 593 -36.32 16.32 -23.71
N SER A 594 -36.07 16.64 -22.45
CA SER A 594 -36.15 18.01 -21.94
C SER A 594 -35.20 18.96 -22.68
N LEU A 595 -33.99 18.51 -23.01
CA LEU A 595 -33.05 19.31 -23.80
C LEU A 595 -33.62 19.64 -25.20
N LYS A 596 -34.27 18.67 -25.87
CA LYS A 596 -34.96 18.91 -27.15
C LYS A 596 -36.12 19.89 -27.03
N GLU A 597 -36.87 19.80 -25.93
CA GLU A 597 -37.98 20.73 -25.67
C GLU A 597 -37.48 22.15 -25.46
N ILE A 598 -36.39 22.32 -24.69
CA ILE A 598 -35.79 23.62 -24.41
C ILE A 598 -35.20 24.25 -25.67
N LEU A 599 -34.47 23.48 -26.48
CA LEU A 599 -33.76 24.00 -27.65
C LEU A 599 -34.61 23.99 -28.94
N GLY A 600 -35.69 23.21 -28.97
CA GLY A 600 -36.45 22.90 -30.17
C GLY A 600 -35.80 21.77 -30.97
N LYS A 601 -36.61 20.78 -31.37
CA LYS A 601 -36.15 19.58 -32.08
C LYS A 601 -35.33 19.88 -33.34
N GLU A 602 -35.78 20.83 -34.17
CA GLU A 602 -35.08 21.19 -35.41
C GLU A 602 -33.74 21.88 -35.17
N ASN A 603 -33.55 22.51 -34.00
CA ASN A 603 -32.32 23.23 -33.68
C ASN A 603 -31.28 22.29 -33.11
N ILE A 604 -31.66 21.40 -32.18
CA ILE A 604 -30.74 20.41 -31.64
C ILE A 604 -30.26 19.42 -32.73
N GLU A 605 -31.11 19.12 -33.71
CA GLU A 605 -30.76 18.37 -34.94
C GLU A 605 -29.85 19.17 -35.91
N LYS A 606 -29.51 20.44 -35.63
CA LYS A 606 -28.51 21.20 -36.40
C LYS A 606 -27.22 21.48 -35.62
N MET A 607 -27.16 21.06 -34.35
CA MET A 607 -26.01 21.31 -33.47
C MET A 607 -25.02 20.14 -33.51
N GLU A 608 -23.74 20.45 -33.41
CA GLU A 608 -22.68 19.50 -33.12
C GLU A 608 -22.69 19.17 -31.63
N ILE A 609 -22.69 17.88 -31.29
CA ILE A 609 -22.70 17.47 -29.87
C ILE A 609 -21.34 16.94 -29.51
N LEU A 610 -20.67 17.67 -28.64
CA LEU A 610 -19.44 17.24 -28.01
C LEU A 610 -19.82 16.55 -26.69
N ALA A 611 -19.86 15.23 -26.70
CA ALA A 611 -20.11 14.43 -25.51
C ALA A 611 -18.79 13.92 -24.95
N PHE A 612 -18.56 14.15 -23.66
CA PHE A 612 -17.35 13.65 -23.02
C PHE A 612 -17.38 12.11 -22.87
N LEU A 613 -16.34 11.43 -23.38
CA LEU A 613 -16.04 10.02 -23.08
C LEU A 613 -14.79 9.89 -22.19
N PRO A 614 -14.89 9.25 -21.00
CA PRO A 614 -13.78 8.67 -20.29
C PRO A 614 -13.19 7.52 -21.12
N ASN A 615 -11.89 7.33 -20.98
CA ASN A 615 -11.12 6.48 -21.88
C ASN A 615 -11.34 4.98 -21.62
N LYS A 616 -11.54 4.20 -22.68
CA LYS A 616 -11.76 2.74 -22.69
C LYS A 616 -10.55 1.91 -22.23
N LYS A 617 -9.33 2.47 -22.27
CA LYS A 617 -8.06 1.76 -22.01
C LYS A 617 -7.62 1.72 -20.53
N ALA A 618 -8.43 2.22 -19.60
CA ALA A 618 -8.21 1.97 -18.18
C ALA A 618 -8.81 0.60 -17.86
N ASN A 619 -8.00 -0.41 -17.55
CA ASN A 619 -8.44 -1.75 -17.08
C ASN A 619 -9.18 -1.72 -15.71
N LEU A 620 -9.96 -0.67 -15.44
CA LEU A 620 -10.76 -0.44 -14.25
C LEU A 620 -12.25 -0.65 -14.50
N TRP A 621 -12.65 -0.84 -15.76
CA TRP A 621 -14.04 -1.02 -16.12
C TRP A 621 -14.43 -2.45 -15.84
N GLY A 622 -15.25 -2.66 -14.81
CA GLY A 622 -16.03 -3.89 -14.71
C GLY A 622 -16.98 -3.98 -15.91
N SER A 623 -17.37 -5.19 -16.29
CA SER A 623 -18.32 -5.44 -17.40
C SER A 623 -19.62 -4.64 -17.32
N TRP A 624 -19.98 -4.16 -16.12
CA TRP A 624 -21.16 -3.33 -15.85
C TRP A 624 -21.04 -1.87 -16.34
N GLU A 625 -19.85 -1.27 -16.28
CA GLU A 625 -19.66 0.12 -16.71
C GLU A 625 -19.65 0.24 -18.24
N GLU A 626 -19.15 -0.78 -18.94
CA GLU A 626 -19.22 -0.89 -20.40
C GLU A 626 -20.67 -1.00 -20.87
N GLU A 627 -21.51 -1.77 -20.17
CA GLU A 627 -22.93 -1.91 -20.45
C GLU A 627 -23.66 -0.57 -20.28
N ASN A 628 -23.37 0.19 -19.21
CA ASN A 628 -23.98 1.50 -18.99
C ASN A 628 -23.53 2.52 -20.03
N LEU A 629 -22.23 2.56 -20.40
CA LEU A 629 -21.74 3.41 -21.49
C LEU A 629 -22.45 3.12 -22.81
N LEU A 630 -22.69 1.84 -23.13
CA LEU A 630 -23.48 1.46 -24.31
C LEU A 630 -24.92 1.96 -24.21
N LYS A 631 -25.56 1.85 -23.03
CA LYS A 631 -26.91 2.38 -22.80
C LYS A 631 -26.96 3.90 -22.96
N PHE A 632 -26.06 4.66 -22.34
CA PHE A 632 -25.99 6.12 -22.50
C PHE A 632 -25.71 6.52 -23.95
N SER A 633 -24.78 5.85 -24.63
CA SER A 633 -24.51 6.12 -26.05
C SER A 633 -25.74 5.85 -26.91
N HIS A 634 -26.45 4.74 -26.65
CA HIS A 634 -27.68 4.40 -27.34
C HIS A 634 -28.79 5.43 -27.10
N SER A 635 -29.00 5.86 -25.86
CA SER A 635 -29.95 6.93 -25.49
C SER A 635 -29.62 8.24 -26.22
N LEU A 636 -28.34 8.59 -26.31
CA LEU A 636 -27.87 9.78 -27.03
C LEU A 636 -28.15 9.69 -28.53
N PHE A 637 -27.80 8.58 -29.19
CA PHE A 637 -28.07 8.39 -30.63
C PHE A 637 -29.56 8.28 -30.95
N ARG A 638 -30.33 7.62 -30.08
CA ARG A 638 -31.77 7.47 -30.24
C ARG A 638 -32.47 8.82 -30.17
N ASN A 639 -32.04 9.66 -29.22
CA ASN A 639 -32.65 10.96 -29.04
C ASN A 639 -32.11 11.95 -30.05
N ILE A 640 -30.81 12.03 -30.24
CA ILE A 640 -30.19 13.05 -31.05
C ILE A 640 -29.60 12.40 -32.29
N LYS A 641 -30.25 12.63 -33.44
CA LYS A 641 -29.95 11.98 -34.73
C LYS A 641 -28.67 12.50 -35.41
N ASN A 642 -27.93 13.39 -34.76
CA ASN A 642 -26.76 14.07 -35.33
C ASN A 642 -25.47 13.29 -35.13
N GLU A 643 -24.42 13.75 -35.81
CA GLU A 643 -23.04 13.37 -35.50
C GLU A 643 -22.72 13.80 -34.06
N VAL A 644 -22.82 12.85 -33.15
CA VAL A 644 -22.26 12.97 -31.82
C VAL A 644 -20.76 12.77 -31.95
N GLN A 645 -20.02 13.81 -31.61
CA GLN A 645 -18.59 13.73 -31.41
C GLN A 645 -18.31 13.37 -29.97
N PHE A 646 -17.92 12.11 -29.79
CA PHE A 646 -17.39 11.68 -28.53
C PHE A 646 -15.92 12.07 -28.41
N SER A 647 -15.57 12.79 -27.35
CA SER A 647 -14.22 13.33 -27.19
C SER A 647 -13.66 13.06 -25.80
N GLU A 648 -12.38 12.71 -25.76
CA GLU A 648 -11.64 12.57 -24.52
C GLU A 648 -11.43 13.93 -23.86
N TRP A 649 -11.24 13.92 -22.53
CA TRP A 649 -11.13 15.15 -21.75
C TRP A 649 -9.95 16.01 -22.20
N GLN A 650 -8.84 15.38 -22.60
CA GLN A 650 -7.65 16.08 -23.09
C GLN A 650 -7.94 16.91 -24.34
N ASN A 651 -8.75 16.37 -25.26
CA ASN A 651 -9.16 17.06 -26.48
C ASN A 651 -10.09 18.24 -26.16
N ILE A 652 -11.00 18.05 -25.20
CA ILE A 652 -11.85 19.13 -24.67
C ILE A 652 -11.00 20.21 -23.99
N GLN A 653 -9.91 19.82 -23.31
CA GLN A 653 -9.02 20.77 -22.64
C GLN A 653 -8.21 21.62 -23.60
N SER A 654 -7.79 21.04 -24.72
CA SER A 654 -7.10 21.75 -25.80
C SER A 654 -8.00 22.73 -26.54
N GLU A 655 -9.32 22.59 -26.44
CA GLU A 655 -10.24 23.60 -26.98
C GLU A 655 -10.09 24.91 -26.20
N THR A 656 -9.77 25.97 -26.93
CA THR A 656 -9.48 27.29 -26.36
C THR A 656 -10.71 28.18 -26.37
N ASN A 657 -11.71 27.88 -27.20
CA ASN A 657 -12.87 28.73 -27.37
C ASN A 657 -14.20 27.95 -27.39
N PHE A 658 -15.04 28.20 -26.39
CA PHE A 658 -16.40 27.68 -26.31
C PHE A 658 -17.46 28.78 -26.55
N SER A 659 -17.10 29.95 -27.12
CA SER A 659 -17.99 31.11 -27.32
C SER A 659 -19.26 30.82 -28.12
N ASN A 660 -19.29 29.73 -28.90
CA ASN A 660 -20.44 29.29 -29.69
C ASN A 660 -21.00 27.94 -29.22
N SER A 661 -20.80 27.61 -27.94
CA SER A 661 -21.21 26.33 -27.34
C SER A 661 -22.15 26.53 -26.15
N LEU A 662 -23.08 25.59 -25.93
CA LEU A 662 -23.80 25.46 -24.66
C LEU A 662 -23.14 24.40 -23.79
N TYR A 663 -23.04 24.66 -22.50
CA TYR A 663 -22.70 23.66 -21.51
C TYR A 663 -23.98 23.05 -20.91
N TYR A 664 -24.04 21.72 -20.93
CA TYR A 664 -25.07 20.94 -20.26
C TYR A 664 -24.43 19.83 -19.42
N GLU A 665 -24.92 19.66 -18.20
CA GLU A 665 -24.36 18.70 -17.24
C GLU A 665 -25.43 17.76 -16.71
N ILE A 666 -25.15 16.47 -16.83
CA ILE A 666 -26.05 15.38 -16.47
C ILE A 666 -25.60 14.85 -15.12
N ASN A 667 -25.98 15.56 -14.07
CA ASN A 667 -25.83 15.07 -12.69
C ASN A 667 -27.02 15.43 -11.80
N ARG A 668 -28.01 16.17 -12.36
CA ARG A 668 -29.17 16.81 -11.69
C ARG A 668 -28.83 17.57 -10.38
N GLY A 669 -27.54 17.72 -10.08
CA GLY A 669 -26.98 18.25 -8.85
C GLY A 669 -27.32 17.51 -7.56
N TYR A 670 -27.47 16.18 -7.59
CA TYR A 670 -27.72 15.39 -6.38
C TYR A 670 -26.53 15.39 -5.42
N PHE A 671 -25.32 15.31 -5.95
CA PHE A 671 -24.10 15.18 -5.15
C PHE A 671 -23.17 16.38 -5.28
N ILE A 672 -23.14 17.02 -6.45
CA ILE A 672 -22.32 18.19 -6.72
C ILE A 672 -23.13 19.15 -7.60
N LYS A 673 -23.35 20.39 -7.15
CA LYS A 673 -24.02 21.44 -7.95
C LYS A 673 -23.02 22.31 -8.72
N ASP A 674 -21.79 22.37 -8.26
CA ASP A 674 -20.73 23.22 -8.79
C ASP A 674 -19.49 22.37 -9.13
N THR A 675 -19.39 21.99 -10.41
CA THR A 675 -18.30 21.18 -10.96
C THR A 675 -17.25 22.05 -11.65
N PHE A 676 -16.02 21.54 -11.70
CA PHE A 676 -14.95 22.19 -12.45
C PHE A 676 -15.22 22.19 -13.95
N THR A 677 -15.79 21.12 -14.52
CA THR A 677 -16.12 21.03 -15.96
C THR A 677 -17.05 22.17 -16.39
N LYS A 678 -18.02 22.51 -15.55
CA LYS A 678 -18.88 23.69 -15.70
C LYS A 678 -18.05 24.96 -15.74
N HIS A 679 -17.26 25.22 -14.70
CA HIS A 679 -16.42 26.42 -14.66
C HIS A 679 -15.40 26.51 -15.79
N PHE A 680 -14.86 25.37 -16.24
CA PHE A 680 -13.92 25.27 -17.35
C PHE A 680 -14.58 25.71 -18.66
N ALA A 681 -15.76 25.16 -18.98
CA ALA A 681 -16.50 25.53 -20.18
C ALA A 681 -16.92 27.01 -20.14
N LEU A 682 -17.46 27.46 -19.01
CA LEU A 682 -17.87 28.85 -18.82
C LEU A 682 -16.69 29.82 -18.94
N SER A 683 -15.52 29.48 -18.39
CA SER A 683 -14.32 30.33 -18.45
C SER A 683 -13.81 30.59 -19.87
N ARG A 684 -14.27 29.80 -20.85
CA ARG A 684 -13.92 29.88 -22.26
C ARG A 684 -15.10 30.32 -23.15
N GLY A 685 -16.16 30.85 -22.55
CA GLY A 685 -17.27 31.45 -23.27
C GLY A 685 -18.44 30.53 -23.58
N ALA A 686 -18.50 29.31 -23.03
CA ALA A 686 -19.71 28.50 -23.15
C ALA A 686 -20.90 29.21 -22.51
N GLY A 687 -22.07 29.19 -23.15
CA GLY A 687 -23.34 29.55 -22.53
C GLY A 687 -23.80 28.49 -21.55
N LEU A 688 -24.52 28.88 -20.49
CA LEU A 688 -25.11 27.96 -19.54
C LEU A 688 -26.58 27.79 -19.91
N LEU A 689 -27.02 26.56 -20.14
CA LEU A 689 -28.44 26.32 -20.34
C LEU A 689 -29.17 26.64 -19.02
N LYS A 690 -30.00 27.69 -19.03
CA LYS A 690 -30.78 28.08 -17.85
C LYS A 690 -31.77 26.96 -17.52
N SER A 691 -31.60 26.34 -16.37
CA SER A 691 -32.69 25.58 -15.75
C SER A 691 -33.74 26.56 -15.22
N SER A 692 -35.01 26.17 -15.26
CA SER A 692 -36.12 26.90 -14.65
C SER A 692 -35.98 26.89 -13.13
N VAL A 693 -35.06 27.67 -12.59
CA VAL A 693 -34.91 27.84 -11.14
C VAL A 693 -35.95 28.86 -10.71
N VAL A 694 -36.78 28.48 -9.75
CA VAL A 694 -37.72 29.38 -9.07
C VAL A 694 -36.95 30.59 -8.54
N GLU A 695 -37.42 31.80 -8.86
CA GLU A 695 -36.80 33.01 -8.33
C GLU A 695 -36.99 33.08 -6.82
N VAL A 696 -35.89 32.90 -6.10
CA VAL A 696 -35.85 33.08 -4.66
C VAL A 696 -35.60 34.56 -4.35
N PRO A 697 -36.46 35.22 -3.55
CA PRO A 697 -36.22 36.58 -3.08
C PRO A 697 -34.93 36.64 -2.27
N CYS A 698 -33.92 37.32 -2.81
CA CYS A 698 -32.61 37.41 -2.18
C CYS A 698 -31.90 38.71 -2.59
N GLU A 699 -31.08 39.25 -1.72
CA GLU A 699 -30.26 40.43 -1.95
C GLU A 699 -28.84 40.02 -2.34
N LEU A 700 -28.28 40.62 -3.40
CA LEU A 700 -26.90 40.34 -3.80
C LEU A 700 -25.93 40.96 -2.78
N ILE A 701 -25.13 40.13 -2.13
CA ILE A 701 -24.09 40.59 -1.18
C ILE A 701 -22.79 40.86 -1.92
N LYS A 702 -22.40 39.93 -2.80
CA LYS A 702 -21.08 39.95 -3.41
C LYS A 702 -21.04 39.21 -4.74
N THR A 703 -20.35 39.80 -5.70
CA THR A 703 -20.00 39.14 -6.97
C THR A 703 -18.51 38.83 -6.98
N HIS A 704 -18.19 37.56 -7.22
CA HIS A 704 -16.84 37.06 -7.44
C HIS A 704 -16.67 36.76 -8.93
N LYS A 705 -16.06 37.68 -9.67
CA LYS A 705 -15.73 37.45 -11.08
C LYS A 705 -14.63 36.39 -11.19
N LEU A 706 -14.90 35.31 -11.91
CA LEU A 706 -13.96 34.18 -12.07
C LEU A 706 -13.29 34.19 -13.45
N SER A 707 -14.01 34.68 -14.47
CA SER A 707 -13.49 34.84 -15.83
C SER A 707 -14.13 36.07 -16.49
N LEU A 708 -13.82 36.30 -17.77
CA LEU A 708 -14.53 37.30 -18.57
C LEU A 708 -16.01 36.96 -18.77
N TYR A 709 -16.35 35.67 -18.71
CA TYR A 709 -17.65 35.13 -19.12
C TYR A 709 -18.52 34.66 -17.96
N HIS A 710 -17.97 34.47 -16.76
CA HIS A 710 -18.77 34.00 -15.62
C HIS A 710 -18.27 34.48 -14.26
N SER A 711 -19.21 34.53 -13.33
CA SER A 711 -19.00 34.95 -11.95
C SER A 711 -19.77 34.03 -10.98
N ILE A 712 -19.39 34.08 -9.70
CA ILE A 712 -20.19 33.53 -8.61
C ILE A 712 -20.80 34.70 -7.85
N ASN A 713 -22.12 34.75 -7.83
CA ASN A 713 -22.87 35.71 -7.02
C ASN A 713 -23.28 35.06 -5.71
N ILE A 714 -23.01 35.75 -4.61
CA ILE A 714 -23.42 35.35 -3.26
C ILE A 714 -24.55 36.27 -2.82
N TYR A 715 -25.63 35.67 -2.37
CA TYR A 715 -26.88 36.32 -2.02
C TYR A 715 -27.26 36.06 -0.56
N ARG A 716 -27.89 37.06 0.06
CA ARG A 716 -28.61 36.92 1.32
C ARG A 716 -30.06 36.60 1.01
N PRO A 717 -30.56 35.41 1.37
CA PRO A 717 -31.99 35.11 1.23
C PRO A 717 -32.87 35.99 2.11
N ASN A 718 -34.02 36.42 1.58
CA ASN A 718 -35.09 36.99 2.40
C ASN A 718 -36.08 35.89 2.79
N PHE A 719 -35.76 35.17 3.86
CA PHE A 719 -36.54 34.02 4.31
C PHE A 719 -37.99 34.32 4.73
N THR A 720 -38.36 35.59 4.93
CA THR A 720 -39.77 35.97 5.21
C THR A 720 -40.66 35.83 3.97
N LYS A 721 -40.06 35.83 2.78
CA LYS A 721 -40.73 35.71 1.47
C LYS A 721 -40.48 34.36 0.80
N ILE A 722 -39.75 33.47 1.46
CA ILE A 722 -39.43 32.13 0.98
C ILE A 722 -40.43 31.17 1.64
N PRO A 723 -41.07 30.26 0.88
CA PRO A 723 -41.98 29.26 1.44
C PRO A 723 -41.38 28.48 2.63
N ALA A 724 -42.24 27.87 3.43
CA ALA A 724 -41.83 27.03 4.56
C ALA A 724 -40.86 25.92 4.10
N TYR A 725 -39.98 25.49 5.01
CA TYR A 725 -39.07 24.38 4.78
C TYR A 725 -39.85 23.18 4.24
N ILE A 726 -39.46 22.69 3.06
CA ILE A 726 -40.01 21.46 2.52
C ILE A 726 -39.11 20.37 3.04
N ASN A 727 -39.68 19.48 3.83
CA ASN A 727 -38.98 18.28 4.25
C ASN A 727 -38.50 17.53 2.98
N PRO A 728 -37.18 17.36 2.76
CA PRO A 728 -36.67 16.75 1.55
C PRO A 728 -37.18 15.32 1.36
N PHE A 729 -37.61 14.64 2.43
CA PHE A 729 -38.25 13.32 2.41
C PHE A 729 -39.62 13.32 1.71
N ASP A 730 -40.32 14.46 1.68
CA ASP A 730 -41.62 14.62 1.04
C ASP A 730 -41.50 15.16 -0.40
N HIS A 731 -40.27 15.32 -0.89
CA HIS A 731 -39.97 15.83 -2.23
C HIS A 731 -39.68 14.68 -3.20
N GLU A 732 -40.07 14.83 -4.47
CA GLU A 732 -39.82 13.86 -5.56
C GLU A 732 -38.36 13.37 -5.67
N TYR A 733 -37.40 14.16 -5.18
CA TYR A 733 -35.98 13.81 -5.20
C TYR A 733 -35.59 12.70 -4.21
N PHE A 734 -36.36 12.48 -3.14
CA PHE A 734 -36.07 11.43 -2.16
C PHE A 734 -36.51 10.05 -2.64
N GLU A 735 -37.70 9.94 -3.24
CA GLU A 735 -38.16 8.70 -3.89
C GLU A 735 -37.21 8.24 -4.99
N TYR A 736 -36.62 9.20 -5.71
CA TYR A 736 -35.56 8.93 -6.67
C TYR A 736 -34.29 8.34 -6.01
N PHE A 737 -33.80 8.98 -4.95
CA PHE A 737 -32.60 8.52 -4.24
C PHE A 737 -32.76 7.10 -3.68
N LYS A 738 -33.97 6.79 -3.20
CA LYS A 738 -34.36 5.46 -2.75
C LYS A 738 -34.28 4.42 -3.88
N LYS A 739 -34.83 4.73 -5.06
CA LYS A 739 -34.75 3.86 -6.24
C LYS A 739 -33.31 3.63 -6.72
N LEU A 740 -32.48 4.68 -6.76
CA LEU A 740 -31.07 4.61 -7.15
C LEU A 740 -30.24 3.74 -6.17
N PHE A 741 -30.59 3.75 -4.88
CA PHE A 741 -29.97 2.89 -3.89
C PHE A 741 -30.41 1.43 -4.03
N GLU A 742 -31.70 1.19 -4.23
CA GLU A 742 -32.27 -0.15 -4.41
C GLU A 742 -31.77 -0.83 -5.70
N SER A 743 -31.47 -0.07 -6.75
CA SER A 743 -30.88 -0.60 -7.99
C SER A 743 -29.40 -0.94 -7.82
N ASN A 744 -28.61 -0.10 -7.15
CA ASN A 744 -27.18 -0.32 -6.93
C ASN A 744 -26.87 -1.41 -5.88
N THR A 745 -27.73 -1.61 -4.87
CA THR A 745 -27.56 -2.68 -3.86
C THR A 745 -27.77 -4.09 -4.42
N LYS A 746 -28.49 -4.23 -5.55
CA LYS A 746 -28.72 -5.52 -6.21
C LYS A 746 -27.56 -5.97 -7.09
N ASN A 747 -26.54 -5.13 -7.34
CA ASN A 747 -25.41 -5.46 -8.20
C ASN A 747 -24.07 -5.03 -7.57
N PRO A 748 -23.51 -5.81 -6.63
CA PRO A 748 -22.36 -5.43 -5.79
C PRO A 748 -21.00 -5.38 -6.52
N LYS A 749 -20.96 -5.51 -7.85
CA LYS A 749 -19.73 -5.56 -8.67
C LYS A 749 -19.32 -4.20 -9.27
N ALA A 750 -20.05 -3.12 -9.01
CA ALA A 750 -19.63 -1.77 -9.36
C ALA A 750 -18.52 -1.33 -8.40
N SER A 751 -17.27 -1.37 -8.85
CA SER A 751 -16.09 -1.04 -8.04
C SER A 751 -15.40 0.20 -8.58
N THR A 752 -16.02 1.37 -8.43
CA THR A 752 -15.29 2.63 -8.45
C THR A 752 -14.85 3.00 -7.03
N SER A 753 -13.83 3.86 -6.89
CA SER A 753 -13.41 4.40 -5.60
C SER A 753 -14.51 5.22 -4.89
N TRP A 754 -15.58 5.57 -5.61
CA TRP A 754 -16.74 6.27 -5.04
C TRP A 754 -17.66 5.28 -4.32
N ASP A 755 -17.75 4.02 -4.74
CA ASP A 755 -18.78 3.07 -4.28
C ASP A 755 -18.58 2.59 -2.84
N SER A 756 -17.35 2.44 -2.35
CA SER A 756 -17.10 2.05 -0.95
C SER A 756 -17.38 3.19 0.04
N TRP A 757 -16.96 4.41 -0.31
CA TRP A 757 -17.31 5.62 0.45
C TRP A 757 -18.81 5.90 0.36
N PHE A 758 -19.40 5.83 -0.84
CA PHE A 758 -20.81 6.08 -1.09
C PHE A 758 -21.67 5.06 -0.35
N ALA A 759 -21.34 3.77 -0.42
CA ALA A 759 -22.02 2.73 0.35
C ALA A 759 -21.83 2.92 1.87
N SER A 760 -20.65 3.33 2.34
CA SER A 760 -20.42 3.65 3.76
C SER A 760 -21.21 4.89 4.21
N TYR A 761 -21.30 5.90 3.35
CA TYR A 761 -22.00 7.16 3.57
C TYR A 761 -23.52 6.97 3.56
N LEU A 762 -24.03 6.16 2.63
CA LEU A 762 -25.42 5.69 2.56
C LEU A 762 -25.77 4.81 3.76
N LYS A 763 -24.90 3.86 4.14
CA LYS A 763 -25.08 3.07 5.36
C LYS A 763 -25.17 3.96 6.60
N LYS A 764 -24.38 5.04 6.67
CA LYS A 764 -24.48 6.04 7.73
C LYS A 764 -25.80 6.82 7.67
N TYR A 765 -26.23 7.25 6.48
CA TYR A 765 -27.54 7.89 6.25
C TYR A 765 -28.70 7.03 6.75
N TYR A 766 -28.76 5.76 6.33
CA TYR A 766 -29.80 4.79 6.72
C TYR A 766 -29.70 4.36 8.18
N LYS A 767 -28.50 4.28 8.77
CA LYS A 767 -28.36 4.06 10.22
C LYS A 767 -28.97 5.21 11.03
N LEU A 768 -28.91 6.42 10.51
CA LEU A 768 -29.53 7.60 11.10
C LEU A 768 -31.02 7.74 10.74
N TYR A 769 -31.51 7.01 9.73
CA TYR A 769 -32.89 7.00 9.23
C TYR A 769 -33.28 5.58 8.76
N PRO A 770 -33.57 4.64 9.68
CA PRO A 770 -34.01 3.30 9.30
C PRO A 770 -35.35 3.40 8.52
N PRO A 771 -35.58 2.57 7.48
CA PRO A 771 -36.79 2.65 6.65
C PRO A 771 -38.12 2.36 7.37
N THR A 772 -38.10 2.19 8.70
CA THR A 772 -39.25 1.78 9.53
C THR A 772 -40.06 2.94 10.08
N ILE A 773 -40.07 4.10 9.42
CA ILE A 773 -41.13 5.11 9.58
C ILE A 773 -41.64 5.45 8.18
N LEU A 774 -42.44 4.53 7.65
CA LEU A 774 -43.48 4.72 6.65
C LEU A 774 -44.65 3.86 7.08
#